data_AF-A0A1I0D7H7-F1
#
_entry.id   AF-A0A1I0D7H7-F1
#
_cell.length_a   1.000
_cell.length_b   1.000
_cell.length_c   1.000
_cell.angle_alpha   90.00
_cell.angle_beta   90.00
_cell.angle_gamma   90.00
#
_symmetry.space_group_name_H-M   'P 1'
#
loop_
_entity.id
_entity.type
_entity.pdbx_description
1 polymer ?
#
loop_
_entity_poly.entity_id
_entity_poly.type
_entity_poly.pdbx_seq_one_letter_code
_entity_poly.pdbx_strand_id
1 'polypeptide(L)'
;MRNRFFIWSLIAAMLISTLVFGAGNPSPVQAAGGSNLALGKTVTASGQSQTYGPGNVNDGNQATYWESVNNAFPGWIQIDLGSSTSIDQIVLKLPAGWETRTQTLTVQGSANGSNFSTLVNSAGYVFNPAVSGNSVTINFAAASTRYVRLSFTANTGWPAGQLSELEIYGAGGTTPTPTPTVTPTATPTPTATATPTPTVTPTATPTPSPGSNIAPGKTLTASSYTQSFVASNANDNNTGTYWEGSGNPSTLTLDLGANYNITSIVLKLNPATEWGIRTQTIQVLGHDQNTTSFSNLVSATAYTFNPASGNTVTIPVTATVKRLQLNFISNTGAPAGQVAEFQVYGTPAPNPDLTITGLNWTPASPVETNPITLNATVTNSGNASAAATTVNFYLNNELAGSAAVGTLAAGASTTVSYNVGAKTAGTYTAAAKVDESNAVIEQNDGNNSFTSSASLAVTPVSSSDLVAATTWSPSTPVAGNAVAFTVNLSNQGTIASASGAHAITLVLKNASGTTLQTFSGSYNGALAAGASVSLPITGTWSAVNGTYTVTTTVAADGNEVAAKQTNNTSTANLVVYAQRGASVPYSRYDTQDATIGGGAALKSAPTFDQDQIASEASGQSYIALPSNGSFLQWNVRAGQGGAGVTMRFTLPDSSDGMGRTGALDVYVNGTKVKTVSLTSYYSWQYFSGDMPGDTPSAGRPLFRFDEVHFKLDTALQPGDTIKIQKNNGDALEYGVDFIEIEPVPAAVAKPANAVSVADYGAIANDNGDDLAAFKSAVTAAVAAGKTLYIPAGTFNLGNMWEIGSASSMINNLTVTGAGYWHTNLQFTNANAAGGGISLRISGKLDFSNVYMNSNLRSRYGQNAIYKGFMDNFGSNSIIHDVWVEHFECGMWVGDYAHTPAIYANGLVVENSRIRNNLADGINFSQGTSNSTVRNSSIRNNGDDGLAVWTSNTNGAPAGVNNTFSYNTIENNWRAAAIAFFGGSGHKADHNLIIDTVGGSGIRMNTVFPGYHFQNNTGIVFSDTTIINSGTSKDLYGGERGAIDLEASNDAIRNVTFTNIDILNTQRDAIQFGYSGGFENIVFNNININGTGLDGVVTSRFSGQHKGSAIYTYTGNGSATFNHLTTSNIANPSINYIQQGFTVTINN
;
A
#
# COMPACT_ATOMS: atom_id res chain seq x y z
N MET A 1 21.24 -55.56 41.20
CA MET A 1 21.70 -54.15 41.09
C MET A 1 20.51 -53.26 40.73
N ARG A 2 20.28 -52.20 41.53
CA ARG A 2 19.46 -50.98 41.32
C ARG A 2 18.00 -51.15 40.88
N ASN A 3 17.07 -51.37 41.83
CA ASN A 3 16.29 -50.41 42.65
C ASN A 3 15.04 -49.75 41.99
N ARG A 4 14.03 -50.58 41.76
CA ARG A 4 12.60 -50.58 42.22
C ARG A 4 11.95 -49.37 42.96
N PHE A 5 12.51 -48.16 42.96
CA PHE A 5 11.96 -47.00 43.69
C PHE A 5 11.08 -46.04 42.85
N PHE A 6 10.95 -46.23 41.54
CA PHE A 6 10.19 -45.29 40.69
C PHE A 6 8.73 -45.69 40.41
N ILE A 7 8.37 -46.96 40.58
CA ILE A 7 7.03 -47.47 40.21
C ILE A 7 6.03 -47.39 41.38
N TRP A 8 6.51 -47.38 42.63
CA TRP A 8 5.64 -47.28 43.81
C TRP A 8 5.25 -45.84 44.17
N SER A 9 5.98 -44.82 43.69
CA SER A 9 5.69 -43.40 43.94
C SER A 9 4.53 -42.87 43.07
N LEU A 10 4.27 -43.49 41.92
CA LEU A 10 3.20 -43.09 41.01
C LEU A 10 1.83 -43.66 41.39
N ILE A 11 1.79 -44.81 42.07
CA ILE A 11 0.55 -45.43 42.53
C ILE A 11 0.10 -44.85 43.88
N ALA A 12 1.03 -44.40 44.74
CA ALA A 12 0.72 -43.71 45.99
C ALA A 12 0.21 -42.26 45.77
N ALA A 13 0.56 -41.61 44.65
CA ALA A 13 0.08 -40.27 44.31
C ALA A 13 -1.34 -40.26 43.72
N MET A 14 -1.85 -41.40 43.23
CA MET A 14 -3.20 -41.53 42.64
C MET A 14 -4.29 -41.97 43.63
N LEU A 15 -3.96 -42.29 44.88
CA LEU A 15 -4.91 -42.86 45.86
C LEU A 15 -5.13 -42.01 47.13
N ILE A 16 -4.54 -40.81 47.22
CA ILE A 16 -4.69 -39.87 48.36
C ILE A 16 -5.43 -38.59 47.95
N SER A 17 -6.18 -38.59 46.83
CA SER A 17 -6.99 -37.43 46.42
C SER A 17 -8.50 -37.65 46.49
N THR A 18 -8.96 -38.75 47.08
CA THR A 18 -10.40 -38.99 47.29
C THR A 18 -10.67 -39.51 48.71
N LEU A 19 -11.33 -38.64 49.49
CA LEU A 19 -11.99 -38.85 50.79
C LEU A 19 -11.18 -38.68 52.09
N VAL A 20 -11.07 -37.42 52.56
CA VAL A 20 -11.49 -37.06 53.93
C VAL A 20 -12.36 -35.80 53.84
N PHE A 21 -13.65 -35.94 54.16
CA PHE A 21 -14.64 -34.87 54.29
C PHE A 21 -14.57 -34.25 55.70
N GLY A 22 -14.81 -32.93 55.80
CA GLY A 22 -15.64 -32.38 56.89
C GLY A 22 -14.96 -31.55 57.99
N ALA A 23 -14.52 -30.34 57.66
CA ALA A 23 -14.66 -29.15 58.52
C ALA A 23 -14.42 -27.90 57.66
N GLY A 24 -15.47 -27.08 57.48
CA GLY A 24 -15.46 -25.94 56.57
C GLY A 24 -14.49 -24.84 56.98
N ASN A 25 -13.90 -24.21 55.96
CA ASN A 25 -13.36 -22.85 55.97
C ASN A 25 -13.43 -22.30 54.53
N PRO A 26 -13.53 -20.98 54.36
CA PRO A 26 -14.43 -20.32 53.41
C PRO A 26 -14.00 -20.46 51.94
N SER A 27 -15.00 -20.43 51.06
CA SER A 27 -14.85 -20.45 49.60
C SER A 27 -13.83 -19.41 49.10
N PRO A 28 -12.87 -19.77 48.22
CA PRO A 28 -12.18 -18.76 47.43
C PRO A 28 -13.19 -18.14 46.46
N VAL A 29 -13.35 -16.82 46.54
CA VAL A 29 -14.18 -16.01 45.64
C VAL A 29 -13.65 -16.20 44.21
N GLN A 30 -14.47 -16.79 43.34
CA GLN A 30 -14.27 -16.74 41.89
C GLN A 30 -14.68 -15.35 41.41
N ALA A 31 -13.75 -14.61 40.81
CA ALA A 31 -14.09 -13.41 40.06
C ALA A 31 -14.95 -13.80 38.85
N ALA A 32 -16.11 -13.17 38.73
CA ALA A 32 -16.92 -13.21 37.53
C ALA A 32 -16.14 -12.51 36.39
N GLY A 33 -16.13 -13.10 35.19
CA GLY A 33 -15.52 -12.52 33.99
C GLY A 33 -16.25 -11.25 33.51
N GLY A 34 -16.15 -10.18 34.28
CA GLY A 34 -16.61 -8.84 33.90
C GLY A 34 -15.62 -8.15 32.94
N SER A 35 -16.06 -7.07 32.31
CA SER A 35 -15.22 -6.23 31.46
C SER A 35 -14.09 -5.56 32.26
N ASN A 36 -12.88 -5.48 31.69
CA ASN A 36 -11.81 -4.65 32.24
C ASN A 36 -12.26 -3.18 32.30
N LEU A 37 -12.39 -2.65 33.51
CA LEU A 37 -12.86 -1.30 33.81
C LEU A 37 -11.81 -0.22 33.53
N ALA A 38 -10.57 -0.61 33.27
CA ALA A 38 -9.44 0.29 33.05
C ALA A 38 -9.27 0.76 31.59
N LEU A 39 -9.78 0.00 30.61
CA LEU A 39 -9.51 0.21 29.18
C LEU A 39 -9.96 1.60 28.71
N GLY A 40 -9.05 2.35 28.08
CA GLY A 40 -9.31 3.70 27.55
C GLY A 40 -9.58 4.80 28.61
N LYS A 41 -9.47 4.49 29.91
CA LYS A 41 -9.63 5.46 30.99
C LYS A 41 -8.43 6.41 31.10
N THR A 42 -8.62 7.56 31.73
CA THR A 42 -7.53 8.52 31.95
C THR A 42 -6.47 7.93 32.89
N VAL A 43 -5.22 7.88 32.41
CA VAL A 43 -4.07 7.43 33.19
C VAL A 43 -3.14 8.60 33.51
N THR A 44 -2.72 8.68 34.76
CA THR A 44 -1.70 9.63 35.23
C THR A 44 -0.60 8.88 35.96
N ALA A 45 0.61 9.43 35.99
CA ALA A 45 1.74 8.81 36.67
C ALA A 45 2.63 9.86 37.35
N SER A 46 3.49 9.41 38.25
CA SER A 46 4.49 10.25 38.93
C SER A 46 5.55 10.84 37.98
N GLY A 47 5.62 10.29 36.77
CA GLY A 47 6.56 10.68 35.72
C GLY A 47 6.67 9.56 34.69
N GLN A 48 7.45 9.80 33.64
CA GLN A 48 7.76 8.82 32.62
C GLN A 48 9.22 8.94 32.17
N SER A 49 9.76 7.85 31.64
CA SER A 49 11.06 7.79 30.97
C SER A 49 10.86 7.76 29.45
N GLN A 50 11.54 8.64 28.71
CA GLN A 50 11.50 8.70 27.25
C GLN A 50 10.06 8.74 26.68
N THR A 51 9.74 7.84 25.74
CA THR A 51 8.44 7.72 25.07
C THR A 51 7.50 6.72 25.76
N TYR A 52 7.90 6.10 26.88
CA TYR A 52 7.15 5.04 27.57
C TYR A 52 6.09 5.63 28.51
N GLY A 53 5.05 6.22 27.91
CA GLY A 53 4.05 7.00 28.63
C GLY A 53 2.96 6.21 29.35
N PRO A 54 2.24 6.84 30.29
CA PRO A 54 1.25 6.17 31.14
C PRO A 54 0.03 5.64 30.36
N GLY A 55 -0.29 6.21 29.18
CA GLY A 55 -1.39 5.72 28.34
C GLY A 55 -1.18 4.31 27.79
N ASN A 56 0.05 3.78 27.85
CA ASN A 56 0.35 2.43 27.38
C ASN A 56 -0.17 1.34 28.32
N VAL A 57 -0.59 1.65 29.57
CA VAL A 57 -1.00 0.61 30.53
C VAL A 57 -2.47 0.19 30.44
N ASN A 58 -3.22 0.76 29.51
CA ASN A 58 -4.63 0.44 29.30
C ASN A 58 -5.04 0.60 27.82
N ASP A 59 -4.09 0.42 26.91
CA ASP A 59 -4.30 0.47 25.45
C ASP A 59 -4.67 -0.91 24.86
N GLY A 60 -4.62 -1.97 25.68
CA GLY A 60 -4.94 -3.34 25.28
C GLY A 60 -3.81 -4.03 24.51
N ASN A 61 -2.62 -3.44 24.48
CA ASN A 61 -1.44 -3.94 23.80
C ASN A 61 -0.31 -4.25 24.80
N GLN A 62 -0.18 -5.54 25.15
CA GLN A 62 0.88 -5.99 26.05
C GLN A 62 2.32 -5.74 25.53
N ALA A 63 2.52 -5.35 24.26
CA ALA A 63 3.85 -5.02 23.73
C ALA A 63 4.31 -3.59 24.04
N THR A 64 3.39 -2.66 24.35
CA THR A 64 3.71 -1.30 24.82
C THR A 64 3.84 -1.30 26.35
N TYR A 65 4.50 -0.30 26.92
CA TYR A 65 4.63 -0.19 28.38
C TYR A 65 4.86 1.24 28.85
N TRP A 66 4.47 1.50 30.09
CA TRP A 66 4.88 2.66 30.87
C TRP A 66 6.16 2.35 31.66
N GLU A 67 7.05 3.33 31.75
CA GLU A 67 8.24 3.29 32.61
C GLU A 67 8.34 4.56 33.44
N SER A 68 8.41 4.42 34.77
CA SER A 68 8.65 5.56 35.67
C SER A 68 10.06 6.14 35.50
N VAL A 69 10.32 7.32 36.06
CA VAL A 69 11.68 7.90 36.08
C VAL A 69 12.69 6.94 36.73
N ASN A 70 13.79 6.68 36.04
CA ASN A 70 14.84 5.77 36.50
C ASN A 70 15.47 6.23 37.83
N ASN A 71 15.71 5.27 38.73
CA ASN A 71 16.28 5.44 40.07
C ASN A 71 15.46 6.35 41.02
N ALA A 72 14.18 6.58 40.74
CA ALA A 72 13.31 7.50 41.49
C ALA A 72 12.11 6.78 42.12
N PHE A 73 12.36 5.73 42.92
CA PHE A 73 11.31 5.07 43.68
C PHE A 73 10.89 5.88 44.93
N PRO A 74 9.60 5.92 45.31
CA PRO A 74 8.50 5.22 44.64
C PRO A 74 8.03 5.92 43.36
N GLY A 75 7.85 5.14 42.29
CA GLY A 75 7.12 5.55 41.10
C GLY A 75 5.66 5.12 41.21
N TRP A 76 4.72 5.92 40.75
CA TRP A 76 3.30 5.55 40.78
C TRP A 76 2.58 5.76 39.45
N ILE A 77 1.58 4.93 39.19
CA ILE A 77 0.65 5.06 38.06
C ILE A 77 -0.78 4.87 38.56
N GLN A 78 -1.70 5.65 38.00
CA GLN A 78 -3.06 5.80 38.50
C GLN A 78 -4.06 5.85 37.35
N ILE A 79 -5.15 5.10 37.49
CA ILE A 79 -6.29 5.13 36.57
C ILE A 79 -7.49 5.77 37.27
N ASP A 80 -8.13 6.74 36.61
CA ASP A 80 -9.44 7.27 36.99
C ASP A 80 -10.55 6.45 36.31
N LEU A 81 -11.31 5.68 37.08
CA LEU A 81 -12.42 4.87 36.57
C LEU A 81 -13.61 5.74 36.11
N GLY A 82 -13.62 7.03 36.43
CA GLY A 82 -14.65 8.02 36.09
C GLY A 82 -15.74 8.16 37.17
N SER A 83 -16.01 7.10 37.93
CA SER A 83 -16.94 7.08 39.06
C SER A 83 -16.44 6.12 40.15
N SER A 84 -16.98 6.23 41.36
CA SER A 84 -16.69 5.26 42.42
C SER A 84 -17.28 3.90 42.05
N THR A 85 -16.43 2.90 41.84
CA THR A 85 -16.80 1.56 41.39
C THR A 85 -16.30 0.53 42.41
N SER A 86 -17.13 -0.47 42.71
CA SER A 86 -16.74 -1.58 43.56
C SER A 86 -15.84 -2.55 42.80
N ILE A 87 -14.58 -2.66 43.20
CA ILE A 87 -13.57 -3.52 42.57
C ILE A 87 -13.01 -4.51 43.58
N ASP A 88 -12.65 -5.72 43.14
CA ASP A 88 -12.08 -6.78 43.98
C ASP A 88 -10.88 -7.49 43.33
N GLN A 89 -10.54 -7.13 42.08
CA GLN A 89 -9.44 -7.75 41.36
C GLN A 89 -8.74 -6.75 40.43
N ILE A 90 -7.42 -6.88 40.34
CA ILE A 90 -6.62 -6.29 39.26
C ILE A 90 -5.73 -7.35 38.61
N VAL A 91 -5.39 -7.15 37.34
CA VAL A 91 -4.41 -7.96 36.60
C VAL A 91 -3.33 -7.04 36.05
N LEU A 92 -2.08 -7.37 36.33
CA LEU A 92 -0.89 -6.62 35.94
C LEU A 92 -0.13 -7.42 34.89
N LYS A 93 0.35 -6.78 33.82
CA LYS A 93 1.16 -7.43 32.80
C LYS A 93 2.44 -6.67 32.48
N LEU A 94 3.47 -7.40 32.07
CA LEU A 94 4.66 -6.89 31.38
C LEU A 94 4.72 -7.47 29.96
N PRO A 95 5.58 -6.95 29.06
CA PRO A 95 5.74 -7.52 27.74
C PRO A 95 6.04 -9.01 27.80
N ALA A 96 5.33 -9.81 27.00
CA ALA A 96 5.31 -11.27 27.13
C ALA A 96 6.71 -11.91 26.99
N GLY A 97 7.63 -11.25 26.27
CA GLY A 97 9.01 -11.71 26.05
C GLY A 97 10.05 -11.24 27.07
N TRP A 98 9.68 -10.41 28.05
CA TRP A 98 10.62 -9.91 29.07
C TRP A 98 11.04 -10.99 30.06
N GLU A 99 12.28 -10.89 30.55
CA GLU A 99 12.84 -11.86 31.50
C GLU A 99 12.11 -11.85 32.85
N THR A 100 12.15 -12.99 33.55
CA THR A 100 11.55 -13.14 34.88
C THR A 100 12.07 -12.08 35.84
N ARG A 101 11.17 -11.35 36.48
CA ARG A 101 11.51 -10.29 37.44
C ARG A 101 10.45 -10.14 38.52
N THR A 102 10.84 -9.52 39.64
CA THR A 102 9.92 -9.19 40.73
C THR A 102 9.76 -7.68 40.81
N GLN A 103 8.53 -7.18 40.82
CA GLN A 103 8.23 -5.79 41.16
C GLN A 103 7.49 -5.71 42.49
N THR A 104 7.97 -4.85 43.38
CA THR A 104 7.35 -4.58 44.68
C THR A 104 6.44 -3.38 44.57
N LEU A 105 5.15 -3.56 44.84
CA LEU A 105 4.15 -2.50 44.74
C LEU A 105 3.05 -2.61 45.80
N THR A 106 2.40 -1.48 46.05
CA THR A 106 1.17 -1.36 46.86
C THR A 106 0.00 -0.99 45.95
N VAL A 107 -1.19 -1.53 46.20
CA VAL A 107 -2.44 -1.14 45.50
C VAL A 107 -3.24 -0.21 46.39
N GLN A 108 -3.64 0.95 45.85
CA GLN A 108 -4.32 2.00 46.60
C GLN A 108 -5.58 2.46 45.88
N GLY A 109 -6.57 2.88 46.66
CA GLY A 109 -7.85 3.42 46.18
C GLY A 109 -8.08 4.84 46.69
N SER A 110 -8.72 5.68 45.89
CA SER A 110 -9.22 6.99 46.32
C SER A 110 -10.58 7.33 45.71
N ALA A 111 -11.42 8.05 46.44
CA ALA A 111 -12.66 8.62 45.90
C ALA A 111 -12.42 9.96 45.18
N ASN A 112 -11.34 10.66 45.48
CA ASN A 112 -11.09 12.05 45.06
C ASN A 112 -9.74 12.28 44.36
N GLY A 113 -8.92 11.25 44.21
CA GLY A 113 -7.65 11.31 43.48
C GLY A 113 -6.52 12.00 44.26
N SER A 114 -6.74 12.40 45.51
CA SER A 114 -5.75 13.09 46.36
C SER A 114 -5.49 12.34 47.67
N ASN A 115 -6.52 11.77 48.31
CA ASN A 115 -6.39 11.00 49.55
C ASN A 115 -6.53 9.50 49.26
N PHE A 116 -5.45 8.73 49.41
CA PHE A 116 -5.42 7.31 49.09
C PHE A 116 -5.46 6.43 50.34
N SER A 117 -6.30 5.40 50.32
CA SER A 117 -6.28 4.28 51.25
C SER A 117 -5.63 3.06 50.61
N THR A 118 -4.93 2.26 51.40
CA THR A 118 -4.33 1.01 50.93
C THR A 118 -5.41 -0.07 50.77
N LEU A 119 -5.52 -0.63 49.56
CA LEU A 119 -6.39 -1.78 49.26
C LEU A 119 -5.61 -3.09 49.43
N VAL A 120 -4.36 -3.10 48.99
CA VAL A 120 -3.43 -4.24 49.13
C VAL A 120 -2.10 -3.73 49.62
N ASN A 121 -1.63 -4.29 50.73
CA ASN A 121 -0.33 -3.96 51.32
C ASN A 121 0.82 -4.25 50.36
N SER A 122 1.94 -3.55 50.54
CA SER A 122 3.13 -3.72 49.70
C SER A 122 3.60 -5.17 49.66
N ALA A 123 3.75 -5.73 48.46
CA ALA A 123 4.27 -7.08 48.25
C ALA A 123 5.09 -7.15 46.96
N GLY A 124 6.02 -8.12 46.88
CA GLY A 124 6.76 -8.45 45.66
C GLY A 124 5.98 -9.40 44.78
N TYR A 125 5.75 -9.02 43.53
CA TYR A 125 5.03 -9.82 42.54
C TYR A 125 5.97 -10.28 41.43
N VAL A 126 6.03 -11.60 41.22
CA VAL A 126 6.90 -12.23 40.22
C VAL A 126 6.19 -12.25 38.87
N PHE A 127 6.74 -11.52 37.91
CA PHE A 127 6.40 -11.62 36.50
C PHE A 127 7.34 -12.64 35.86
N ASN A 128 6.78 -13.70 35.29
CA ASN A 128 7.54 -14.77 34.63
C ASN A 128 6.95 -15.02 33.24
N PRO A 129 7.72 -14.90 32.15
CA PRO A 129 7.20 -15.08 30.79
C PRO A 129 6.64 -16.48 30.54
N ALA A 130 7.17 -17.50 31.25
CA ALA A 130 6.69 -18.87 31.15
C ALA A 130 5.38 -19.14 31.94
N VAL A 131 4.91 -18.19 32.75
CA VAL A 131 3.70 -18.33 33.58
C VAL A 131 2.72 -17.22 33.22
N SER A 132 1.60 -17.60 32.60
CA SER A 132 0.53 -16.66 32.20
C SER A 132 1.04 -15.48 31.36
N GLY A 133 2.15 -15.65 30.62
CA GLY A 133 2.71 -14.65 29.71
C GLY A 133 3.13 -13.35 30.40
N ASN A 134 3.90 -13.40 31.50
CA ASN A 134 4.27 -12.20 32.29
C ASN A 134 3.06 -11.47 32.87
N SER A 135 2.10 -12.21 33.44
CA SER A 135 0.89 -11.66 34.07
C SER A 135 0.80 -12.04 35.55
N VAL A 136 0.31 -11.12 36.37
CA VAL A 136 0.04 -11.29 37.80
C VAL A 136 -1.39 -10.85 38.11
N THR A 137 -2.17 -11.71 38.76
CA THR A 137 -3.51 -11.36 39.25
C THR A 137 -3.46 -11.09 40.74
N ILE A 138 -4.06 -9.98 41.19
CA ILE A 138 -4.15 -9.58 42.59
C ILE A 138 -5.63 -9.44 42.96
N ASN A 139 -6.09 -10.29 43.86
CA ASN A 139 -7.44 -10.24 44.42
C ASN A 139 -7.42 -9.58 45.80
N PHE A 140 -8.48 -8.84 46.14
CA PHE A 140 -8.64 -8.20 47.44
C PHE A 140 -10.12 -8.05 47.80
N ALA A 141 -10.40 -7.71 49.06
CA ALA A 141 -11.79 -7.50 49.49
C ALA A 141 -12.42 -6.34 48.71
N ALA A 142 -13.65 -6.52 48.24
CA ALA A 142 -14.35 -5.53 47.42
C ALA A 142 -14.29 -4.13 48.06
N ALA A 143 -13.76 -3.17 47.29
CA ALA A 143 -13.59 -1.79 47.73
C ALA A 143 -14.20 -0.84 46.70
N SER A 144 -15.01 0.11 47.17
CA SER A 144 -15.54 1.17 46.31
C SER A 144 -14.51 2.28 46.18
N THR A 145 -14.03 2.49 44.95
CA THR A 145 -13.02 3.50 44.66
C THR A 145 -13.19 4.06 43.25
N ARG A 146 -12.78 5.31 43.04
CA ARG A 146 -12.76 5.94 41.71
C ARG A 146 -11.37 5.88 41.09
N TYR A 147 -10.34 6.13 41.89
CA TYR A 147 -8.96 6.14 41.45
C TYR A 147 -8.23 4.93 41.98
N VAL A 148 -7.65 4.12 41.10
CA VAL A 148 -6.80 3.00 41.47
C VAL A 148 -5.36 3.38 41.18
N ARG A 149 -4.49 3.35 42.19
CA ARG A 149 -3.07 3.69 42.07
C ARG A 149 -2.19 2.51 42.46
N LEU A 150 -1.21 2.21 41.61
CA LEU A 150 -0.10 1.33 41.94
C LEU A 150 1.10 2.19 42.33
N SER A 151 1.70 1.89 43.48
CA SER A 151 2.94 2.55 43.94
C SER A 151 4.06 1.52 43.99
N PHE A 152 4.98 1.61 43.04
CA PHE A 152 6.14 0.73 42.89
C PHE A 152 7.31 1.22 43.75
N THR A 153 7.93 0.34 44.52
CA THR A 153 9.07 0.65 45.40
C THR A 153 10.35 -0.11 45.07
N ALA A 154 10.27 -1.18 44.26
CA ALA A 154 11.43 -1.90 43.74
C ALA A 154 11.08 -2.69 42.47
N ASN A 155 12.06 -2.93 41.62
CA ASN A 155 11.99 -3.81 40.44
C ASN A 155 13.36 -4.48 40.26
N THR A 156 13.40 -5.81 40.12
CA THR A 156 14.67 -6.56 39.98
C THR A 156 15.25 -6.56 38.56
N GLY A 157 14.43 -6.24 37.54
CA GLY A 157 14.86 -6.23 36.13
C GLY A 157 15.36 -4.86 35.65
N TRP A 158 14.89 -3.77 36.26
CA TRP A 158 15.22 -2.39 35.85
C TRP A 158 15.05 -1.40 37.02
N PRO A 159 15.79 -0.27 37.09
CA PRO A 159 15.65 0.69 38.19
C PRO A 159 14.43 1.63 38.07
N ALA A 160 13.29 1.13 37.61
CA ALA A 160 12.02 1.87 37.50
C ALA A 160 10.81 0.96 37.68
N GLY A 161 9.65 1.52 38.02
CA GLY A 161 8.38 0.83 37.89
C GLY A 161 8.04 0.71 36.41
N GLN A 162 7.69 -0.50 35.96
CA GLN A 162 7.35 -0.77 34.56
C GLN A 162 6.04 -1.54 34.49
N LEU A 163 5.17 -1.21 33.54
CA LEU A 163 3.90 -1.92 33.38
C LEU A 163 3.40 -1.83 31.94
N SER A 164 2.97 -2.96 31.36
CA SER A 164 2.31 -3.01 30.05
C SER A 164 0.81 -2.93 30.14
N GLU A 165 0.19 -3.57 31.14
CA GLU A 165 -1.26 -3.47 31.34
C GLU A 165 -1.59 -3.41 32.83
N LEU A 166 -2.55 -2.56 33.18
CA LEU A 166 -3.30 -2.54 34.42
C LEU A 166 -4.77 -2.77 34.09
N GLU A 167 -5.23 -4.00 34.29
CA GLU A 167 -6.63 -4.36 34.17
C GLU A 167 -7.29 -4.29 35.54
N ILE A 168 -8.51 -3.74 35.61
CA ILE A 168 -9.28 -3.57 36.85
C ILE A 168 -10.65 -4.22 36.67
N TYR A 169 -11.05 -5.07 37.60
CA TYR A 169 -12.29 -5.84 37.52
C TYR A 169 -13.21 -5.56 38.71
N GLY A 170 -14.51 -5.51 38.43
CA GLY A 170 -15.54 -5.19 39.40
C GLY A 170 -15.94 -6.39 40.27
N ALA A 171 -16.31 -6.13 41.52
CA ALA A 171 -16.83 -7.17 42.41
C ALA A 171 -18.22 -7.62 41.95
N GLY A 172 -18.37 -8.90 41.60
CA GLY A 172 -19.65 -9.48 41.17
C GLY A 172 -20.74 -9.30 42.24
N GLY A 173 -21.85 -8.66 41.88
CA GLY A 173 -22.97 -8.46 42.79
C GLY A 173 -23.65 -9.78 43.16
N THR A 174 -23.72 -10.09 44.45
CA THR A 174 -24.68 -11.06 44.97
C THR A 174 -26.08 -10.43 44.97
N THR A 175 -27.01 -11.08 44.30
CA THR A 175 -28.45 -10.80 44.33
C THR A 175 -28.94 -10.75 45.78
N PRO A 176 -29.70 -9.72 46.22
CA PRO A 176 -30.34 -9.75 47.54
C PRO A 176 -31.36 -10.91 47.58
N THR A 177 -31.17 -11.81 48.53
CA THR A 177 -32.09 -12.93 48.82
C THR A 177 -33.42 -12.37 49.36
N PRO A 178 -34.59 -12.87 48.91
CA PRO A 178 -35.89 -12.39 49.38
C PRO A 178 -36.11 -12.74 50.86
N THR A 179 -36.53 -11.74 51.64
CA THR A 179 -37.00 -11.93 53.02
C THR A 179 -38.44 -12.48 52.97
N PRO A 180 -38.79 -13.51 53.76
CA PRO A 180 -40.06 -14.22 53.61
C PRO A 180 -41.27 -13.40 54.05
N THR A 181 -42.35 -13.56 53.29
CA THR A 181 -43.71 -13.11 53.53
C THR A 181 -44.20 -13.46 54.93
N VAL A 182 -44.63 -12.44 55.70
CA VAL A 182 -45.50 -12.62 56.87
C VAL A 182 -46.94 -12.26 56.51
N THR A 183 -47.82 -13.22 56.81
CA THR A 183 -49.28 -13.21 56.68
C THR A 183 -49.94 -12.08 57.50
N PRO A 184 -50.93 -11.33 56.95
CA PRO A 184 -51.74 -10.43 57.76
C PRO A 184 -52.98 -11.15 58.33
N THR A 185 -53.17 -11.07 59.65
CA THR A 185 -54.47 -11.31 60.31
C THR A 185 -54.82 -10.08 61.18
N ALA A 186 -56.12 -9.84 61.32
CA ALA A 186 -56.78 -8.54 61.45
C ALA A 186 -56.93 -7.91 62.85
N THR A 187 -57.45 -6.66 62.84
CA THR A 187 -58.38 -5.97 63.80
C THR A 187 -57.74 -4.95 64.76
N PRO A 188 -58.41 -3.85 65.20
CA PRO A 188 -59.24 -2.83 64.52
C PRO A 188 -58.82 -1.35 64.82
N THR A 189 -59.54 -0.42 64.20
CA THR A 189 -59.66 1.05 64.37
C THR A 189 -59.71 1.56 65.83
N PRO A 190 -59.33 2.83 66.13
CA PRO A 190 -60.31 3.93 66.03
C PRO A 190 -59.78 5.27 65.48
N THR A 191 -60.73 6.00 64.89
CA THR A 191 -60.70 7.36 64.36
C THR A 191 -60.48 8.43 65.45
N ALA A 192 -59.82 9.54 65.10
CA ALA A 192 -60.18 10.89 65.59
C ALA A 192 -59.81 11.96 64.55
N THR A 193 -60.68 12.97 64.45
CA THR A 193 -60.77 13.97 63.38
C THR A 193 -60.35 15.37 63.89
N ALA A 194 -59.53 16.05 63.06
CA ALA A 194 -59.44 17.49 62.71
C ALA A 194 -59.16 18.64 63.71
N THR A 195 -58.50 19.66 63.09
CA THR A 195 -58.64 21.15 63.22
C THR A 195 -57.54 21.88 64.06
N PRO A 196 -57.23 23.19 63.84
CA PRO A 196 -56.54 23.86 62.71
C PRO A 196 -55.34 24.79 63.14
N THR A 197 -54.85 25.62 62.18
CA THR A 197 -54.16 26.95 62.32
C THR A 197 -52.62 26.95 62.44
N PRO A 198 -51.83 28.01 62.10
CA PRO A 198 -52.06 29.26 61.31
C PRO A 198 -50.99 29.58 60.22
N THR A 199 -51.23 30.69 59.51
CA THR A 199 -50.41 31.33 58.47
C THR A 199 -49.41 32.39 59.02
N VAL A 200 -48.22 32.45 58.39
CA VAL A 200 -47.19 33.53 58.17
C VAL A 200 -46.42 34.24 59.30
N THR A 201 -45.08 34.34 59.11
CA THR A 201 -44.25 35.58 58.90
C THR A 201 -42.78 35.19 58.52
N PRO A 202 -42.03 35.94 57.67
CA PRO A 202 -40.98 35.39 56.79
C PRO A 202 -39.54 35.54 57.30
N THR A 203 -38.65 34.62 56.91
CA THR A 203 -37.18 34.76 57.08
C THR A 203 -36.41 34.13 55.91
N ALA A 204 -35.56 34.98 55.31
CA ALA A 204 -34.50 34.78 54.31
C ALA A 204 -34.38 33.45 53.54
N THR A 205 -34.49 33.55 52.21
CA THR A 205 -34.00 32.55 51.25
C THR A 205 -32.49 32.31 51.45
N PRO A 206 -32.05 31.08 51.80
CA PRO A 206 -30.65 30.73 51.71
C PRO A 206 -30.28 30.52 50.24
N THR A 207 -29.30 31.27 49.77
CA THR A 207 -28.64 31.09 48.48
C THR A 207 -28.11 29.64 48.36
N PRO A 208 -28.34 28.92 47.25
CA PRO A 208 -27.79 27.57 47.07
C PRO A 208 -26.26 27.62 47.10
N SER A 209 -25.64 26.57 47.66
CA SER A 209 -24.20 26.34 47.54
C SER A 209 -23.79 26.46 46.06
N PRO A 210 -22.74 27.23 45.70
CA PRO A 210 -22.24 27.24 44.33
C PRO A 210 -21.91 25.80 43.94
N GLY A 211 -22.35 25.36 42.76
CA GLY A 211 -21.95 24.07 42.21
C GLY A 211 -20.43 23.98 41.99
N SER A 212 -19.98 22.99 41.23
CA SER A 212 -18.58 22.96 40.76
C SER A 212 -18.39 23.91 39.57
N ASN A 213 -17.19 24.46 39.39
CA ASN A 213 -16.84 25.22 38.18
C ASN A 213 -16.82 24.28 36.96
N ILE A 214 -17.64 24.56 35.94
CA ILE A 214 -17.82 23.73 34.74
C ILE A 214 -17.06 24.24 33.50
N ALA A 215 -16.39 25.38 33.62
CA ALA A 215 -15.62 25.99 32.54
C ALA A 215 -14.23 25.36 32.23
N PRO A 216 -13.50 24.73 33.19
CA PRO A 216 -12.14 24.28 32.92
C PRO A 216 -12.03 23.28 31.77
N GLY A 217 -11.04 23.49 30.88
CA GLY A 217 -10.77 22.63 29.72
C GLY A 217 -11.80 22.69 28.59
N LYS A 218 -12.85 23.51 28.73
CA LYS A 218 -13.85 23.75 27.68
C LYS A 218 -13.31 24.71 26.62
N THR A 219 -13.88 24.68 25.42
CA THR A 219 -13.41 25.52 24.31
C THR A 219 -13.73 27.00 24.57
N LEU A 220 -12.71 27.85 24.49
CA LEU A 220 -12.83 29.31 24.50
C LEU A 220 -12.41 29.90 23.14
N THR A 221 -13.20 30.85 22.63
CA THR A 221 -12.90 31.61 21.40
C THR A 221 -13.04 33.10 21.68
N ALA A 222 -12.04 33.89 21.28
CA ALA A 222 -12.05 35.34 21.46
C ALA A 222 -12.19 36.07 20.13
N SER A 223 -12.71 37.31 20.14
CA SER A 223 -12.74 38.19 18.97
C SER A 223 -11.33 38.57 18.49
N SER A 224 -10.39 38.65 19.43
CA SER A 224 -9.00 38.99 19.20
C SER A 224 -8.18 38.63 20.45
N TYR A 225 -6.87 38.63 20.29
CA TYR A 225 -5.94 38.63 21.42
C TYR A 225 -4.68 39.40 21.06
N THR A 226 -3.91 39.80 22.07
CA THR A 226 -2.58 40.40 21.88
C THR A 226 -1.50 39.49 22.45
N GLN A 227 -0.34 39.48 21.80
CA GLN A 227 0.82 38.68 22.20
C GLN A 227 0.46 37.19 22.43
N SER A 228 0.88 36.61 23.55
CA SER A 228 0.59 35.24 23.96
C SER A 228 -0.62 35.11 24.90
N PHE A 229 -1.41 36.17 25.10
CA PHE A 229 -2.58 36.20 25.99
C PHE A 229 -3.83 35.63 25.31
N VAL A 230 -3.74 34.36 24.92
CA VAL A 230 -4.76 33.64 24.14
C VAL A 230 -5.99 33.27 24.97
N ALA A 231 -7.10 32.95 24.29
CA ALA A 231 -8.40 32.68 24.92
C ALA A 231 -8.36 31.52 25.92
N SER A 232 -7.59 30.46 25.65
CA SER A 232 -7.48 29.27 26.52
C SER A 232 -6.87 29.56 27.89
N ASN A 233 -6.15 30.68 28.03
CA ASN A 233 -5.60 31.09 29.32
C ASN A 233 -6.68 31.52 30.32
N ALA A 234 -7.92 31.75 29.86
CA ALA A 234 -9.00 32.20 30.73
C ALA A 234 -9.82 31.05 31.34
N ASN A 235 -9.44 29.78 31.17
CA ASN A 235 -10.08 28.65 31.85
C ASN A 235 -9.12 27.47 32.12
N ASP A 236 -7.84 27.78 32.29
CA ASP A 236 -6.79 26.79 32.57
C ASP A 236 -6.62 26.53 34.09
N ASN A 237 -7.44 27.17 34.93
CA ASN A 237 -7.35 27.20 36.39
C ASN A 237 -6.06 27.85 36.91
N ASN A 238 -5.43 28.73 36.12
CA ASN A 238 -4.19 29.40 36.49
C ASN A 238 -4.36 30.93 36.41
N THR A 239 -4.55 31.58 37.57
CA THR A 239 -4.66 33.04 37.62
C THR A 239 -3.35 33.79 37.29
N GLY A 240 -2.24 33.07 37.07
CA GLY A 240 -0.97 33.65 36.61
C GLY A 240 -0.93 33.90 35.10
N THR A 241 -1.76 33.20 34.33
CA THR A 241 -1.98 33.39 32.89
C THR A 241 -3.30 34.16 32.69
N TYR A 242 -3.47 34.78 31.51
CA TYR A 242 -4.72 35.48 31.18
C TYR A 242 -4.92 35.63 29.68
N TRP A 243 -6.17 35.86 29.30
CA TRP A 243 -6.57 36.37 28.00
C TRP A 243 -6.62 37.90 28.01
N GLU A 244 -6.16 38.53 26.94
CA GLU A 244 -6.32 39.96 26.68
C GLU A 244 -6.68 40.23 25.23
N GLY A 245 -7.77 40.96 24.98
CA GLY A 245 -8.17 41.40 23.64
C GLY A 245 -7.23 42.46 23.04
N SER A 246 -7.36 42.75 21.73
CA SER A 246 -6.53 43.79 21.09
C SER A 246 -7.10 45.22 21.18
N GLY A 247 -8.35 45.37 21.66
CA GLY A 247 -9.03 46.65 21.87
C GLY A 247 -10.48 46.43 22.31
N ASN A 248 -11.15 47.44 22.87
CA ASN A 248 -12.57 47.36 23.23
C ASN A 248 -13.48 47.94 22.10
N PRO A 249 -14.65 47.33 21.81
CA PRO A 249 -15.14 46.14 22.48
C PRO A 249 -14.41 44.86 22.08
N SER A 250 -14.19 43.95 23.03
CA SER A 250 -13.67 42.60 22.77
C SER A 250 -14.59 41.55 23.37
N THR A 251 -14.67 40.38 22.74
CA THR A 251 -15.53 39.29 23.21
C THR A 251 -14.74 38.03 23.52
N LEU A 252 -15.16 37.30 24.55
CA LEU A 252 -14.66 35.98 24.92
C LEU A 252 -15.83 35.01 25.08
N THR A 253 -15.85 33.95 24.27
CA THR A 253 -16.97 33.00 24.15
C THR A 253 -16.55 31.62 24.65
N LEU A 254 -17.29 31.07 25.61
CA LEU A 254 -17.14 29.74 26.19
C LEU A 254 -18.20 28.79 25.63
N ASP A 255 -17.79 27.62 25.13
CA ASP A 255 -18.68 26.53 24.71
C ASP A 255 -18.65 25.39 25.73
N LEU A 256 -19.78 25.17 26.42
CA LEU A 256 -19.92 24.12 27.44
C LEU A 256 -20.14 22.73 26.82
N GLY A 257 -20.39 22.65 25.51
CA GLY A 257 -20.65 21.42 24.75
C GLY A 257 -22.14 21.08 24.66
N ALA A 258 -22.87 21.19 25.77
CA ALA A 258 -24.31 20.97 25.85
C ALA A 258 -24.95 22.02 26.78
N ASN A 259 -26.27 22.01 26.92
CA ASN A 259 -26.97 22.89 27.86
C ASN A 259 -26.57 22.62 29.32
N TYR A 260 -26.29 23.69 30.05
CA TYR A 260 -26.18 23.72 31.50
C TYR A 260 -27.14 24.74 32.08
N ASN A 261 -27.74 24.40 33.21
CA ASN A 261 -28.48 25.33 34.05
C ASN A 261 -27.46 26.04 34.96
N ILE A 262 -27.08 27.26 34.59
CA ILE A 262 -26.09 28.04 35.33
C ILE A 262 -26.76 28.91 36.40
N THR A 263 -26.02 29.23 37.46
CA THR A 263 -26.48 30.08 38.57
C THR A 263 -25.59 31.31 38.78
N SER A 264 -24.32 31.25 38.36
CA SER A 264 -23.41 32.38 38.38
C SER A 264 -22.20 32.16 37.47
N ILE A 265 -21.54 33.25 37.12
CA ILE A 265 -20.17 33.22 36.60
C ILE A 265 -19.24 33.96 37.55
N VAL A 266 -17.99 33.54 37.62
CA VAL A 266 -16.95 34.20 38.41
C VAL A 266 -15.80 34.54 37.47
N LEU A 267 -15.49 35.83 37.40
CA LEU A 267 -14.40 36.35 36.58
C LEU A 267 -13.24 36.73 37.51
N LYS A 268 -12.02 36.33 37.16
CA LYS A 268 -10.81 36.72 37.89
C LYS A 268 -9.81 37.40 37.00
N LEU A 269 -9.02 38.28 37.59
CA LEU A 269 -7.75 38.76 37.07
C LEU A 269 -6.60 38.22 37.93
N ASN A 270 -5.37 38.40 37.49
CA ASN A 270 -4.20 38.02 38.27
C ASN A 270 -4.21 38.76 39.63
N PRO A 271 -4.06 38.05 40.76
CA PRO A 271 -4.18 38.64 42.10
C PRO A 271 -2.97 39.51 42.51
N ALA A 272 -1.90 39.55 41.73
CA ALA A 272 -0.72 40.35 42.04
C ALA A 272 -1.04 41.85 42.16
N THR A 273 -0.45 42.51 43.15
CA THR A 273 -0.73 43.93 43.46
C THR A 273 -0.37 44.89 42.33
N GLU A 274 0.56 44.51 41.45
CA GLU A 274 0.96 45.25 40.24
C GLU A 274 -0.17 45.41 39.21
N TRP A 275 -1.23 44.60 39.27
CA TRP A 275 -2.41 44.80 38.45
C TRP A 275 -3.25 46.01 38.89
N GLY A 276 -3.08 46.52 40.11
CA GLY A 276 -3.83 47.67 40.62
C GLY A 276 -5.35 47.46 40.61
N ILE A 277 -6.09 48.47 41.07
CA ILE A 277 -7.56 48.47 41.00
C ILE A 277 -7.97 48.87 39.59
N ARG A 278 -8.85 48.08 38.95
CA ARG A 278 -9.41 48.43 37.64
C ARG A 278 -10.87 48.04 37.50
N THR A 279 -11.59 48.79 36.67
CA THR A 279 -13.00 48.55 36.39
C THR A 279 -13.16 48.11 34.95
N GLN A 280 -13.85 46.99 34.74
CA GLN A 280 -14.24 46.52 33.41
C GLN A 280 -15.76 46.60 33.25
N THR A 281 -16.24 47.17 32.15
CA THR A 281 -17.67 47.17 31.81
C THR A 281 -17.96 45.92 30.98
N ILE A 282 -18.74 44.99 31.52
CA ILE A 282 -18.93 43.65 30.96
C ILE A 282 -20.43 43.42 30.75
N GLN A 283 -20.79 42.93 29.56
CA GLN A 283 -22.10 42.36 29.25
C GLN A 283 -21.96 40.84 29.16
N VAL A 284 -22.91 40.11 29.74
CA VAL A 284 -22.96 38.64 29.65
C VAL A 284 -24.08 38.26 28.70
N LEU A 285 -23.71 37.55 27.64
CA LEU A 285 -24.61 37.02 26.64
C LEU A 285 -24.61 35.50 26.70
N GLY A 286 -25.68 34.86 26.26
CA GLY A 286 -25.71 33.41 26.11
C GLY A 286 -26.84 32.92 25.24
N HIS A 287 -26.71 31.67 24.81
CA HIS A 287 -27.75 30.96 24.08
C HIS A 287 -27.70 29.47 24.42
N ASP A 288 -28.83 28.80 24.24
CA ASP A 288 -28.96 27.36 24.49
C ASP A 288 -28.46 26.53 23.30
N GLN A 289 -28.47 25.21 23.42
CA GLN A 289 -28.02 24.28 22.39
C GLN A 289 -28.93 24.22 21.15
N ASN A 290 -30.13 24.80 21.22
CA ASN A 290 -31.13 24.77 20.14
C ASN A 290 -31.14 26.08 19.33
N THR A 291 -30.35 27.06 19.75
CA THR A 291 -30.25 28.38 19.14
C THR A 291 -28.80 28.72 18.84
N THR A 292 -28.57 29.67 17.93
CA THR A 292 -27.23 30.14 17.56
C THR A 292 -27.02 31.63 17.84
N SER A 293 -28.09 32.35 18.18
CA SER A 293 -28.07 33.78 18.41
C SER A 293 -27.93 34.09 19.89
N PHE A 294 -26.91 34.86 20.24
CA PHE A 294 -26.69 35.31 21.62
C PHE A 294 -27.79 36.26 22.10
N SER A 295 -28.38 35.92 23.25
CA SER A 295 -29.34 36.76 23.96
C SER A 295 -28.69 37.46 25.15
N ASN A 296 -29.22 38.60 25.56
CA ASN A 296 -28.70 39.35 26.71
C ASN A 296 -29.12 38.69 28.02
N LEU A 297 -28.15 38.16 28.78
CA LEU A 297 -28.38 37.57 30.10
C LEU A 297 -28.12 38.57 31.22
N VAL A 298 -27.05 39.36 31.10
CA VAL A 298 -26.73 40.48 32.00
C VAL A 298 -26.30 41.67 31.14
N SER A 299 -27.04 42.77 31.24
CA SER A 299 -26.72 44.01 30.53
C SER A 299 -25.37 44.58 30.97
N ALA A 300 -24.73 45.34 30.07
CA ALA A 300 -23.45 46.00 30.29
C ALA A 300 -23.36 46.69 31.67
N THR A 301 -22.52 46.15 32.55
CA THR A 301 -22.38 46.61 33.94
C THR A 301 -20.90 46.78 34.27
N ALA A 302 -20.56 47.85 35.00
CA ALA A 302 -19.19 48.12 35.44
C ALA A 302 -18.84 47.30 36.69
N TYR A 303 -17.82 46.45 36.60
CA TYR A 303 -17.33 45.60 37.68
C TYR A 303 -15.91 46.01 38.08
N THR A 304 -15.69 46.21 39.38
CA THR A 304 -14.38 46.61 39.92
C THR A 304 -13.61 45.39 40.40
N PHE A 305 -12.43 45.18 39.83
CA PHE A 305 -11.45 44.19 40.23
C PHE A 305 -10.43 44.86 41.14
N ASN A 306 -10.34 44.36 42.38
CA ASN A 306 -9.43 44.88 43.40
C ASN A 306 -8.49 43.76 43.88
N PRO A 307 -7.15 43.93 43.78
CA PRO A 307 -6.18 42.94 44.26
C PRO A 307 -6.37 42.60 45.75
N ALA A 308 -6.84 43.56 46.57
CA ALA A 308 -7.10 43.33 48.00
C ALA A 308 -8.24 42.32 48.26
N SER A 309 -9.15 42.13 47.30
CA SER A 309 -10.20 41.11 47.35
C SER A 309 -9.91 39.95 46.38
N GLY A 310 -8.64 39.75 46.01
CA GLY A 310 -8.21 38.66 45.13
C GLY A 310 -8.58 38.85 43.67
N ASN A 311 -8.83 40.09 43.22
CA ASN A 311 -9.14 40.42 41.83
C ASN A 311 -10.25 39.54 41.23
N THR A 312 -11.30 39.30 42.01
CA THR A 312 -12.39 38.38 41.68
C THR A 312 -13.72 39.12 41.70
N VAL A 313 -14.57 38.86 40.71
CA VAL A 313 -15.94 39.36 40.60
C VAL A 313 -16.87 38.19 40.35
N THR A 314 -17.94 38.10 41.14
CA THR A 314 -19.03 37.15 40.92
C THR A 314 -20.22 37.87 40.30
N ILE A 315 -20.71 37.36 39.18
CA ILE A 315 -21.90 37.86 38.49
C ILE A 315 -23.00 36.80 38.61
N PRO A 316 -24.06 37.06 39.41
CA PRO A 316 -25.24 36.19 39.44
C PRO A 316 -25.91 36.19 38.07
N VAL A 317 -26.10 34.99 37.50
CA VAL A 317 -26.79 34.82 36.21
C VAL A 317 -27.44 33.45 36.19
N THR A 318 -28.76 33.41 36.05
CA THR A 318 -29.53 32.17 35.95
C THR A 318 -30.05 32.02 34.54
N ALA A 319 -29.56 31.00 33.82
CA ALA A 319 -29.93 30.71 32.45
C ALA A 319 -29.65 29.24 32.11
N THR A 320 -30.33 28.73 31.08
CA THR A 320 -29.92 27.49 30.41
C THR A 320 -29.09 27.87 29.19
N VAL A 321 -27.83 27.48 29.16
CA VAL A 321 -26.89 27.88 28.10
C VAL A 321 -26.01 26.73 27.66
N LYS A 322 -25.73 26.66 26.35
CA LYS A 322 -24.61 25.91 25.78
C LYS A 322 -23.40 26.82 25.63
N ARG A 323 -23.63 28.06 25.20
CA ARG A 323 -22.58 29.06 25.02
C ARG A 323 -22.82 30.30 25.84
N LEU A 324 -21.75 30.80 26.44
CA LEU A 324 -21.69 32.09 27.12
C LEU A 324 -20.69 32.99 26.40
N GLN A 325 -21.01 34.26 26.24
CA GLN A 325 -20.10 35.25 25.70
C GLN A 325 -20.01 36.44 26.65
N LEU A 326 -18.79 36.80 27.04
CA LEU A 326 -18.49 38.05 27.69
C LEU A 326 -18.20 39.08 26.61
N ASN A 327 -18.89 40.21 26.63
CA ASN A 327 -18.63 41.35 25.78
C ASN A 327 -18.08 42.49 26.65
N PHE A 328 -16.80 42.79 26.50
CA PHE A 328 -16.08 43.83 27.25
C PHE A 328 -16.18 45.14 26.50
N ILE A 329 -16.76 46.17 27.13
CA ILE A 329 -17.01 47.48 26.51
C ILE A 329 -15.93 48.49 26.88
N SER A 330 -15.36 48.39 28.08
CA SER A 330 -14.27 49.26 28.55
C SER A 330 -13.46 48.59 29.65
N ASN A 331 -12.17 48.95 29.78
CA ASN A 331 -11.29 48.55 30.88
C ASN A 331 -10.45 49.76 31.30
N THR A 332 -10.43 50.12 32.59
CA THR A 332 -9.66 51.28 33.08
C THR A 332 -8.17 50.99 33.31
N GLY A 333 -7.74 49.72 33.26
CA GLY A 333 -6.36 49.30 33.55
C GLY A 333 -5.57 48.76 32.35
N ALA A 334 -6.21 48.60 31.19
CA ALA A 334 -5.60 48.08 29.95
C ALA A 334 -6.43 48.51 28.73
N PRO A 335 -5.88 48.50 27.49
CA PRO A 335 -6.61 48.94 26.30
C PRO A 335 -7.80 48.05 25.90
N ALA A 336 -7.90 46.83 26.43
CA ALA A 336 -8.93 45.84 26.09
C ALA A 336 -9.43 45.04 27.31
N GLY A 337 -10.48 44.24 27.12
CA GLY A 337 -10.93 43.27 28.12
C GLY A 337 -9.85 42.26 28.49
N GLN A 338 -9.77 41.92 29.78
CA GLN A 338 -8.83 40.93 30.32
C GLN A 338 -9.55 39.96 31.24
N VAL A 339 -9.19 38.68 31.17
CA VAL A 339 -9.69 37.63 32.06
C VAL A 339 -8.59 36.60 32.31
N ALA A 340 -8.24 36.38 33.56
CA ALA A 340 -7.38 35.27 33.99
C ALA A 340 -8.20 34.00 34.19
N GLU A 341 -9.42 34.10 34.72
CA GLU A 341 -10.31 32.95 34.87
C GLU A 341 -11.76 33.34 34.58
N PHE A 342 -12.40 32.63 33.66
CA PHE A 342 -13.82 32.67 33.32
C PHE A 342 -14.46 31.39 33.86
N GLN A 343 -14.87 31.45 35.12
CA GLN A 343 -15.47 30.32 35.83
C GLN A 343 -16.99 30.38 35.70
N VAL A 344 -17.63 29.23 35.51
CA VAL A 344 -19.08 29.11 35.37
C VAL A 344 -19.57 28.08 36.37
N TYR A 345 -20.63 28.40 37.09
CA TYR A 345 -21.21 27.54 38.11
C TYR A 345 -22.62 27.16 37.72
N GLY A 346 -22.89 25.86 37.66
CA GLY A 346 -24.17 25.31 37.22
C GLY A 346 -24.21 23.79 37.28
N THR A 347 -25.33 23.21 36.85
CA THR A 347 -25.51 21.77 36.69
C THR A 347 -25.87 21.43 35.24
N PRO A 348 -25.51 20.24 34.72
CA PRO A 348 -25.96 19.80 33.40
C PRO A 348 -27.49 19.90 33.27
N ALA A 349 -27.98 20.41 32.14
CA ALA A 349 -29.40 20.35 31.82
C ALA A 349 -29.78 18.96 31.28
N PRO A 350 -31.07 18.58 31.30
CA PRO A 350 -31.49 17.29 30.78
C PRO A 350 -31.14 17.11 29.29
N ASN A 351 -30.53 15.97 28.94
CA ASN A 351 -30.18 15.56 27.57
C ASN A 351 -30.37 14.04 27.40
N PRO A 352 -30.64 13.56 26.16
CA PRO A 352 -30.65 12.13 25.84
C PRO A 352 -29.26 11.49 25.99
N ASP A 353 -29.20 10.16 26.07
CA ASP A 353 -27.97 9.36 26.09
C ASP A 353 -28.27 8.00 25.43
N LEU A 354 -28.05 7.90 24.13
CA LEU A 354 -28.36 6.75 23.29
C LEU A 354 -27.25 5.73 23.38
N THR A 355 -27.62 4.51 23.72
CA THR A 355 -26.69 3.39 23.87
C THR A 355 -27.21 2.20 23.09
N ILE A 356 -26.32 1.34 22.59
CA ILE A 356 -26.71 0.03 22.09
C ILE A 356 -26.49 -0.99 23.21
N THR A 357 -27.59 -1.61 23.63
CA THR A 357 -27.61 -2.55 24.78
C THR A 357 -27.68 -4.01 24.35
N GLY A 358 -27.90 -4.27 23.06
CA GLY A 358 -27.88 -5.62 22.51
C GLY A 358 -27.74 -5.60 21.00
N LEU A 359 -27.03 -6.61 20.48
CA LEU A 359 -26.91 -6.89 19.06
C LEU A 359 -27.07 -8.40 18.86
N ASN A 360 -28.05 -8.80 18.05
CA ASN A 360 -28.27 -10.19 17.67
C ASN A 360 -28.63 -10.28 16.19
N TRP A 361 -28.81 -11.50 15.70
CA TRP A 361 -29.18 -11.75 14.31
C TRP A 361 -30.13 -12.92 14.18
N THR A 362 -30.85 -12.92 13.07
CA THR A 362 -31.81 -13.96 12.69
C THR A 362 -31.60 -14.39 11.25
N PRO A 363 -31.57 -15.70 10.96
CA PRO A 363 -31.62 -16.83 11.90
C PRO A 363 -30.35 -16.95 12.76
N ALA A 364 -30.43 -17.59 13.94
CA ALA A 364 -29.30 -17.68 14.88
C ALA A 364 -28.12 -18.55 14.37
N SER A 365 -28.42 -19.52 13.51
CA SER A 365 -27.44 -20.39 12.84
C SER A 365 -27.68 -20.36 11.33
N PRO A 366 -27.34 -19.25 10.65
CA PRO A 366 -27.57 -19.10 9.22
C PRO A 366 -26.65 -20.02 8.42
N VAL A 367 -27.19 -20.60 7.35
CA VAL A 367 -26.37 -21.12 6.25
C VAL A 367 -26.19 -20.02 5.19
N GLU A 368 -25.21 -20.17 4.30
CA GLU A 368 -24.84 -19.14 3.33
C GLU A 368 -25.93 -18.74 2.30
N THR A 369 -27.05 -19.45 2.27
CA THR A 369 -28.23 -19.10 1.45
C THR A 369 -29.35 -18.41 2.25
N ASN A 370 -29.23 -18.31 3.57
CA ASN A 370 -30.23 -17.63 4.39
C ASN A 370 -30.02 -16.11 4.36
N PRO A 371 -31.07 -15.30 4.12
CA PRO A 371 -30.99 -13.87 4.40
C PRO A 371 -30.84 -13.65 5.91
N ILE A 372 -29.87 -12.84 6.29
CA ILE A 372 -29.54 -12.53 7.69
C ILE A 372 -30.07 -11.14 8.02
N THR A 373 -30.81 -11.01 9.12
CA THR A 373 -31.23 -9.73 9.67
C THR A 373 -30.49 -9.47 10.97
N LEU A 374 -29.76 -8.36 11.04
CA LEU A 374 -29.13 -7.86 12.26
C LEU A 374 -30.14 -7.02 13.03
N ASN A 375 -30.20 -7.17 14.36
CA ASN A 375 -31.10 -6.42 15.23
C ASN A 375 -30.28 -5.76 16.34
N ALA A 376 -30.34 -4.44 16.43
CA ALA A 376 -29.72 -3.64 17.50
C ALA A 376 -30.79 -3.08 18.43
N THR A 377 -30.62 -3.25 19.74
CA THR A 377 -31.47 -2.63 20.76
C THR A 377 -30.84 -1.32 21.21
N VAL A 378 -31.46 -0.22 20.82
CA VAL A 378 -31.09 1.15 21.21
C VAL A 378 -31.85 1.53 22.47
N THR A 379 -31.16 2.05 23.47
CA THR A 379 -31.73 2.53 24.74
C THR A 379 -31.32 3.97 24.97
N ASN A 380 -32.29 4.84 25.25
CA ASN A 380 -32.01 6.18 25.74
C ASN A 380 -31.88 6.13 27.27
N SER A 381 -30.65 6.04 27.77
CA SER A 381 -30.30 6.07 29.20
C SER A 381 -30.31 7.49 29.79
N GLY A 382 -30.56 8.50 28.96
CA GLY A 382 -30.56 9.90 29.34
C GLY A 382 -31.85 10.29 30.08
N ASN A 383 -31.86 11.53 30.56
CA ASN A 383 -32.98 12.10 31.32
C ASN A 383 -33.85 13.07 30.47
N ALA A 384 -33.61 13.13 29.17
CA ALA A 384 -34.47 13.80 28.19
C ALA A 384 -34.78 12.89 27.00
N SER A 385 -35.82 13.23 26.23
CA SER A 385 -36.17 12.47 25.02
C SER A 385 -35.16 12.74 23.90
N ALA A 386 -34.77 11.69 23.17
CA ALA A 386 -33.93 11.78 21.99
C ALA A 386 -34.77 12.07 20.74
N ALA A 387 -34.24 12.92 19.85
CA ALA A 387 -34.77 13.07 18.50
C ALA A 387 -34.52 11.79 17.67
N ALA A 388 -35.16 11.69 16.51
CA ALA A 388 -34.91 10.58 15.60
C ALA A 388 -33.47 10.63 15.06
N THR A 389 -32.84 9.46 14.93
CA THR A 389 -31.47 9.29 14.42
C THR A 389 -31.34 7.94 13.70
N THR A 390 -30.12 7.39 13.53
CA THR A 390 -29.81 6.16 12.82
C THR A 390 -28.91 5.23 13.62
N VAL A 391 -29.03 3.92 13.38
CA VAL A 391 -28.01 2.91 13.74
C VAL A 391 -27.32 2.45 12.47
N ASN A 392 -25.99 2.43 12.49
CA ASN A 392 -25.14 1.79 11.49
C ASN A 392 -24.72 0.41 11.97
N PHE A 393 -24.90 -0.61 11.13
CA PHE A 393 -24.49 -2.00 11.39
C PHE A 393 -23.19 -2.32 10.65
N TYR A 394 -22.34 -3.11 11.27
CA TYR A 394 -21.02 -3.48 10.76
C TYR A 394 -20.81 -4.99 10.81
N LEU A 395 -20.19 -5.53 9.77
CA LEU A 395 -19.65 -6.90 9.74
C LEU A 395 -18.16 -6.82 9.43
N ASN A 396 -17.28 -7.36 10.29
CA ASN A 396 -15.82 -7.26 10.11
C ASN A 396 -15.31 -5.82 9.95
N ASN A 397 -15.89 -4.88 10.70
CA ASN A 397 -15.66 -3.43 10.62
C ASN A 397 -16.07 -2.77 9.29
N GLU A 398 -16.66 -3.50 8.33
CA GLU A 398 -17.27 -2.91 7.14
C GLU A 398 -18.73 -2.53 7.40
N LEU A 399 -19.14 -1.34 6.97
CA LEU A 399 -20.53 -0.88 7.06
C LEU A 399 -21.44 -1.79 6.24
N ALA A 400 -22.28 -2.57 6.92
CA ALA A 400 -23.24 -3.48 6.30
C ALA A 400 -24.54 -2.77 5.89
N GLY A 401 -24.90 -1.69 6.58
CA GLY A 401 -26.05 -0.83 6.29
C GLY A 401 -26.59 -0.13 7.53
N SER A 402 -27.70 0.59 7.39
CA SER A 402 -28.23 1.46 8.46
C SER A 402 -29.73 1.30 8.64
N ALA A 403 -30.23 1.56 9.85
CA ALA A 403 -31.65 1.58 10.18
C ALA A 403 -32.03 2.86 10.94
N ALA A 404 -33.23 3.38 10.69
CA ALA A 404 -33.74 4.57 11.39
C ALA A 404 -34.21 4.24 12.81
N VAL A 405 -33.84 5.09 13.75
CA VAL A 405 -34.33 5.12 15.13
C VAL A 405 -35.30 6.29 15.24
N GLY A 406 -36.56 6.04 15.59
CA GLY A 406 -37.52 7.10 15.86
C GLY A 406 -37.18 7.91 17.12
N THR A 407 -38.00 8.90 17.46
CA THR A 407 -37.86 9.61 18.75
C THR A 407 -37.96 8.62 19.91
N LEU A 408 -37.06 8.73 20.89
CA LEU A 408 -36.96 7.77 22.00
C LEU A 408 -37.02 8.49 23.35
N ALA A 409 -38.08 8.24 24.13
CA ALA A 409 -38.25 8.85 25.45
C ALA A 409 -37.13 8.45 26.42
N ALA A 410 -36.89 9.28 27.44
CA ALA A 410 -35.94 8.97 28.51
C ALA A 410 -36.27 7.61 29.17
N GLY A 411 -35.28 6.73 29.28
CA GLY A 411 -35.40 5.38 29.82
C GLY A 411 -36.06 4.35 28.88
N ALA A 412 -36.48 4.74 27.67
CA ALA A 412 -37.10 3.83 26.72
C ALA A 412 -36.05 3.11 25.85
N SER A 413 -36.40 1.92 25.38
CA SER A 413 -35.62 1.15 24.41
C SER A 413 -36.44 0.83 23.16
N THR A 414 -35.77 0.72 22.02
CA THR A 414 -36.34 0.24 20.77
C THR A 414 -35.37 -0.69 20.07
N THR A 415 -35.88 -1.67 19.32
CA THR A 415 -35.05 -2.53 18.46
C THR A 415 -35.22 -2.08 17.02
N VAL A 416 -34.08 -1.81 16.36
CA VAL A 416 -34.03 -1.53 14.94
C VAL A 416 -33.31 -2.66 14.23
N SER A 417 -33.70 -2.93 12.99
CA SER A 417 -33.24 -4.10 12.25
C SER A 417 -32.80 -3.72 10.85
N TYR A 418 -31.78 -4.41 10.35
CA TYR A 418 -31.32 -4.29 8.97
C TYR A 418 -31.05 -5.67 8.37
N ASN A 419 -31.66 -5.94 7.21
CA ASN A 419 -31.43 -7.18 6.47
C ASN A 419 -30.16 -7.05 5.62
N VAL A 420 -29.09 -7.72 6.04
CA VAL A 420 -27.79 -7.72 5.36
C VAL A 420 -27.72 -8.71 4.19
N GLY A 421 -28.83 -9.37 3.87
CA GLY A 421 -28.91 -10.42 2.87
C GLY A 421 -28.20 -11.69 3.30
N ALA A 422 -27.98 -12.60 2.34
CA ALA A 422 -27.17 -13.78 2.55
C ALA A 422 -25.68 -13.41 2.60
N LYS A 423 -24.90 -14.19 3.36
CA LYS A 423 -23.44 -13.99 3.50
C LYS A 423 -22.73 -15.29 3.19
N THR A 424 -21.53 -15.20 2.64
CA THR A 424 -20.70 -16.39 2.37
C THR A 424 -20.41 -17.14 3.67
N ALA A 425 -20.23 -18.46 3.59
CA ALA A 425 -19.85 -19.23 4.76
C ALA A 425 -18.56 -18.67 5.41
N GLY A 426 -18.56 -18.54 6.73
CA GLY A 426 -17.49 -17.91 7.48
C GLY A 426 -17.96 -17.32 8.81
N THR A 427 -17.02 -16.71 9.52
CA THR A 427 -17.29 -16.07 10.81
C THR A 427 -17.13 -14.57 10.66
N TYR A 428 -18.13 -13.82 11.11
CA TYR A 428 -18.17 -12.36 11.05
C TYR A 428 -18.25 -11.78 12.46
N THR A 429 -17.43 -10.77 12.75
CA THR A 429 -17.66 -9.89 13.90
C THR A 429 -18.85 -9.00 13.58
N ALA A 430 -19.81 -8.87 14.50
CA ALA A 430 -20.97 -8.01 14.31
C ALA A 430 -20.89 -6.83 15.29
N ALA A 431 -21.00 -5.61 14.76
CA ALA A 431 -21.05 -4.40 15.57
C ALA A 431 -22.18 -3.47 15.09
N ALA A 432 -22.59 -2.56 15.95
CA ALA A 432 -23.56 -1.52 15.64
C ALA A 432 -23.18 -0.23 16.36
N LYS A 433 -23.53 0.91 15.76
CA LYS A 433 -23.31 2.25 16.32
C LYS A 433 -24.55 3.11 16.14
N VAL A 434 -25.08 3.70 17.22
CA VAL A 434 -26.20 4.64 17.16
C VAL A 434 -25.68 6.06 17.04
N ASP A 435 -26.37 6.92 16.28
CA ASP A 435 -26.03 8.33 16.11
C ASP A 435 -24.56 8.59 15.74
N GLU A 436 -23.97 7.77 14.88
CA GLU A 436 -22.54 7.87 14.55
C GLU A 436 -22.15 9.22 13.90
N SER A 437 -23.12 9.95 13.35
CA SER A 437 -22.95 11.32 12.86
C SER A 437 -22.98 12.40 13.95
N ASN A 438 -23.23 12.03 15.21
CA ASN A 438 -23.46 12.91 16.36
C ASN A 438 -24.54 13.98 16.05
N ALA A 439 -25.68 13.54 15.49
CA ALA A 439 -26.76 14.43 15.11
C ALA A 439 -27.67 14.77 16.31
N VAL A 440 -27.69 13.93 17.33
CA VAL A 440 -28.35 14.15 18.61
C VAL A 440 -27.28 14.62 19.60
N ILE A 441 -27.55 15.70 20.33
CA ILE A 441 -26.65 16.15 21.40
C ILE A 441 -26.92 15.29 22.63
N GLU A 442 -25.93 14.53 23.04
CA GLU A 442 -26.09 13.52 24.08
C GLU A 442 -25.35 13.88 25.37
N GLN A 443 -25.61 13.15 26.45
CA GLN A 443 -24.78 13.26 27.67
C GLN A 443 -23.41 12.60 27.49
N ASN A 444 -23.31 11.59 26.62
CA ASN A 444 -22.11 10.81 26.41
C ASN A 444 -22.06 10.13 25.03
N ASP A 445 -21.43 10.74 24.04
CA ASP A 445 -21.29 10.12 22.70
C ASP A 445 -20.35 8.89 22.71
N GLY A 446 -19.62 8.64 23.80
CA GLY A 446 -18.62 7.58 23.91
C GLY A 446 -19.20 6.17 24.12
N ASN A 447 -20.49 6.03 24.38
CA ASN A 447 -21.16 4.75 24.64
C ASN A 447 -22.09 4.31 23.48
N ASN A 448 -22.01 4.99 22.34
CA ASN A 448 -22.88 4.77 21.18
C ASN A 448 -22.54 3.51 20.37
N SER A 449 -21.37 2.89 20.61
CA SER A 449 -20.88 1.72 19.88
C SER A 449 -21.03 0.44 20.68
N PHE A 450 -21.46 -0.63 20.02
CA PHE A 450 -21.56 -1.97 20.59
C PHE A 450 -21.03 -3.02 19.62
N THR A 451 -20.11 -3.87 20.09
CA THR A 451 -19.62 -5.04 19.35
C THR A 451 -20.08 -6.31 20.07
N SER A 452 -20.75 -7.20 19.35
CA SER A 452 -21.20 -8.48 19.89
C SER A 452 -20.00 -9.35 20.27
N SER A 453 -20.03 -9.95 21.46
CA SER A 453 -19.06 -10.94 21.90
C SER A 453 -19.22 -12.29 21.18
N ALA A 454 -20.44 -12.60 20.74
CA ALA A 454 -20.70 -13.71 19.84
C ALA A 454 -20.33 -13.30 18.41
N SER A 455 -19.71 -14.21 17.67
CA SER A 455 -19.50 -14.03 16.23
C SER A 455 -20.68 -14.60 15.44
N LEU A 456 -21.07 -13.92 14.37
CA LEU A 456 -22.02 -14.41 13.39
C LEU A 456 -21.33 -15.52 12.58
N ALA A 457 -21.62 -16.77 12.90
CA ALA A 457 -21.12 -17.93 12.18
C ALA A 457 -22.13 -18.35 11.11
N VAL A 458 -21.73 -18.25 9.85
CA VAL A 458 -22.50 -18.69 8.68
C VAL A 458 -21.91 -20.00 8.19
N THR A 459 -22.68 -21.09 8.19
CA THR A 459 -22.18 -22.39 7.75
C THR A 459 -22.37 -22.60 6.24
N PRO A 460 -21.52 -23.40 5.58
CA PRO A 460 -21.73 -23.77 4.18
C PRO A 460 -23.07 -24.49 3.98
N VAL A 461 -23.76 -24.20 2.87
CA VAL A 461 -24.94 -24.97 2.48
C VAL A 461 -24.49 -26.36 1.99
N SER A 462 -25.26 -27.40 2.32
CA SER A 462 -24.96 -28.74 1.80
C SER A 462 -25.14 -28.76 0.28
N SER A 463 -24.04 -28.84 -0.47
CA SER A 463 -24.03 -28.76 -1.93
C SER A 463 -22.77 -29.41 -2.49
N SER A 464 -22.80 -29.91 -3.72
CA SER A 464 -21.60 -29.99 -4.56
C SER A 464 -21.21 -28.59 -5.02
N ASP A 465 -19.96 -28.41 -5.46
CA ASP A 465 -19.44 -27.12 -5.98
C ASP A 465 -18.37 -27.45 -7.02
N LEU A 466 -18.77 -27.50 -8.30
CA LEU A 466 -17.89 -27.95 -9.39
C LEU A 466 -17.15 -26.76 -9.99
N VAL A 467 -15.83 -26.74 -9.82
CA VAL A 467 -14.96 -25.74 -10.46
C VAL A 467 -14.03 -26.38 -11.47
N ALA A 468 -13.74 -25.67 -12.55
CA ALA A 468 -12.84 -26.11 -13.60
C ALA A 468 -11.64 -25.17 -13.73
N ALA A 469 -10.42 -25.70 -13.76
CA ALA A 469 -9.22 -24.97 -14.11
C ALA A 469 -8.61 -25.54 -15.39
N THR A 470 -8.19 -24.68 -16.32
CA THR A 470 -7.67 -25.13 -17.62
C THR A 470 -6.17 -24.96 -17.70
N THR A 471 -5.49 -25.97 -18.20
CA THR A 471 -4.08 -25.93 -18.60
C THR A 471 -3.96 -26.33 -20.07
N TRP A 472 -2.81 -26.07 -20.67
CA TRP A 472 -2.55 -26.39 -22.07
C TRP A 472 -1.12 -26.90 -22.28
N SER A 473 -0.94 -27.64 -23.37
CA SER A 473 0.36 -28.13 -23.82
C SER A 473 0.58 -27.77 -25.29
N PRO A 474 1.73 -27.19 -25.66
CA PRO A 474 2.83 -26.77 -24.78
C PRO A 474 2.44 -25.61 -23.85
N SER A 475 3.05 -25.49 -22.66
CA SER A 475 2.70 -24.47 -21.65
C SER A 475 3.00 -23.03 -22.10
N THR A 476 3.99 -22.86 -22.97
CA THR A 476 4.34 -21.60 -23.63
C THR A 476 4.25 -21.82 -25.15
N PRO A 477 3.05 -21.76 -25.73
CA PRO A 477 2.86 -22.02 -27.15
C PRO A 477 3.48 -20.92 -27.99
N VAL A 478 4.14 -21.31 -29.07
CA VAL A 478 4.65 -20.42 -30.12
C VAL A 478 3.74 -20.53 -31.34
N ALA A 479 3.63 -19.46 -32.13
CA ALA A 479 2.88 -19.45 -33.37
C ALA A 479 3.22 -20.67 -34.26
N GLY A 480 2.19 -21.38 -34.71
CA GLY A 480 2.26 -22.64 -35.46
C GLY A 480 2.15 -23.92 -34.62
N ASN A 481 2.30 -23.86 -33.29
CA ASN A 481 2.13 -25.03 -32.43
C ASN A 481 0.69 -25.56 -32.46
N ALA A 482 0.53 -26.88 -32.32
CA ALA A 482 -0.77 -27.47 -31.97
C ALA A 482 -0.94 -27.45 -30.44
N VAL A 483 -1.96 -26.75 -29.95
CA VAL A 483 -2.26 -26.58 -28.53
C VAL A 483 -3.37 -27.54 -28.13
N ALA A 484 -3.07 -28.41 -27.16
CA ALA A 484 -4.04 -29.30 -26.52
C ALA A 484 -4.43 -28.75 -25.14
N PHE A 485 -5.70 -28.87 -24.75
CA PHE A 485 -6.22 -28.38 -23.48
C PHE A 485 -6.53 -29.53 -22.52
N THR A 486 -6.22 -29.33 -21.24
CA THR A 486 -6.60 -30.22 -20.13
C THR A 486 -7.41 -29.43 -19.13
N VAL A 487 -8.55 -29.96 -18.68
CA VAL A 487 -9.36 -29.36 -17.63
C VAL A 487 -9.19 -30.16 -16.35
N ASN A 488 -8.75 -29.52 -15.27
CA ASN A 488 -8.83 -30.04 -13.92
C ASN A 488 -10.19 -29.66 -13.33
N LEU A 489 -11.06 -30.66 -13.15
CA LEU A 489 -12.37 -30.51 -12.54
C LEU A 489 -12.28 -30.89 -11.06
N SER A 490 -12.66 -29.99 -10.17
CA SER A 490 -12.64 -30.18 -8.71
C SER A 490 -14.04 -30.01 -8.13
N ASN A 491 -14.37 -30.80 -7.11
CA ASN A 491 -15.56 -30.57 -6.28
C ASN A 491 -15.12 -29.91 -4.95
N GLN A 492 -15.39 -28.62 -4.78
CA GLN A 492 -15.11 -27.87 -3.55
C GLN A 492 -16.27 -27.91 -2.54
N GLY A 493 -17.33 -28.64 -2.87
CA GLY A 493 -18.56 -28.71 -2.08
C GLY A 493 -18.40 -29.58 -0.85
N THR A 494 -19.46 -29.63 -0.04
CA THR A 494 -19.50 -30.43 1.18
C THR A 494 -20.03 -31.84 0.95
N ILE A 495 -20.62 -32.12 -0.22
CA ILE A 495 -21.12 -33.44 -0.63
C ILE A 495 -20.60 -33.82 -2.01
N ALA A 496 -20.74 -35.10 -2.38
CA ALA A 496 -20.39 -35.57 -3.72
C ALA A 496 -21.31 -34.97 -4.79
N SER A 497 -20.79 -34.75 -5.99
CA SER A 497 -21.61 -34.42 -7.16
C SER A 497 -22.60 -35.53 -7.47
N ALA A 498 -23.65 -35.24 -8.23
CA ALA A 498 -24.55 -36.28 -8.71
C ALA A 498 -23.79 -37.29 -9.58
N SER A 499 -24.25 -38.55 -9.57
CA SER A 499 -23.74 -39.55 -10.49
C SER A 499 -24.24 -39.26 -11.91
N GLY A 500 -23.36 -39.26 -12.89
CA GLY A 500 -23.71 -39.04 -14.29
C GLY A 500 -22.73 -38.11 -15.00
N ALA A 501 -23.15 -37.57 -16.14
CA ALA A 501 -22.32 -36.73 -17.00
C ALA A 501 -22.31 -35.26 -16.52
N HIS A 502 -21.11 -34.71 -16.33
CA HIS A 502 -20.85 -33.30 -16.04
C HIS A 502 -20.20 -32.67 -17.28
N ALA A 503 -21.02 -32.00 -18.10
CA ALA A 503 -20.56 -31.42 -19.36
C ALA A 503 -19.62 -30.23 -19.12
N ILE A 504 -18.55 -30.14 -19.91
CA ILE A 504 -17.55 -29.08 -19.85
C ILE A 504 -17.47 -28.43 -21.23
N THR A 505 -17.57 -27.11 -21.28
CA THR A 505 -17.38 -26.31 -22.49
C THR A 505 -16.18 -25.39 -22.30
N LEU A 506 -15.25 -25.42 -23.25
CA LEU A 506 -14.09 -24.53 -23.29
C LEU A 506 -14.20 -23.64 -24.53
N VAL A 507 -14.13 -22.33 -24.35
CA VAL A 507 -14.24 -21.33 -25.41
C VAL A 507 -12.96 -20.52 -25.47
N LEU A 508 -12.27 -20.61 -26.61
CA LEU A 508 -11.09 -19.79 -26.92
C LEU A 508 -11.54 -18.51 -27.63
N LYS A 509 -11.20 -17.36 -27.06
CA LYS A 509 -11.49 -16.03 -27.63
C LYS A 509 -10.20 -15.28 -27.93
N ASN A 510 -10.21 -14.47 -28.98
CA ASN A 510 -9.12 -13.52 -29.24
C ASN A 510 -9.26 -12.26 -28.35
N ALA A 511 -8.27 -11.36 -28.42
CA ALA A 511 -8.26 -10.11 -27.67
C ALA A 511 -9.48 -9.18 -27.93
N SER A 512 -10.15 -9.30 -29.08
CA SER A 512 -11.41 -8.57 -29.37
C SER A 512 -12.66 -9.18 -28.72
N GLY A 513 -12.52 -10.31 -28.02
CA GLY A 513 -13.62 -11.07 -27.44
C GLY A 513 -14.35 -12.00 -28.42
N THR A 514 -13.89 -12.07 -29.67
CA THR A 514 -14.46 -12.96 -30.70
C THR A 514 -14.09 -14.40 -30.39
N THR A 515 -15.08 -15.30 -30.35
CA THR A 515 -14.87 -16.74 -30.22
C THR A 515 -14.18 -17.30 -31.47
N LEU A 516 -13.02 -17.92 -31.27
CA LEU A 516 -12.27 -18.59 -32.34
C LEU A 516 -12.63 -20.08 -32.43
N GLN A 517 -12.74 -20.74 -31.29
CA GLN A 517 -13.02 -22.16 -31.23
C GLN A 517 -13.74 -22.53 -29.94
N THR A 518 -14.63 -23.52 -30.02
CA THR A 518 -15.31 -24.12 -28.88
C THR A 518 -14.97 -25.60 -28.83
N PHE A 519 -14.59 -26.07 -27.65
CA PHE A 519 -14.31 -27.46 -27.36
C PHE A 519 -15.30 -27.98 -26.32
N SER A 520 -15.60 -29.27 -26.37
CA SER A 520 -16.50 -29.92 -25.43
C SER A 520 -15.82 -31.15 -24.82
N GLY A 521 -16.06 -31.35 -23.53
CA GLY A 521 -15.66 -32.52 -22.77
C GLY A 521 -16.76 -32.91 -21.78
N SER A 522 -16.57 -34.03 -21.08
CA SER A 522 -17.46 -34.41 -19.98
C SER A 522 -16.71 -35.30 -19.00
N TYR A 523 -16.93 -35.08 -17.71
CA TYR A 523 -16.67 -36.11 -16.70
C TYR A 523 -17.91 -36.99 -16.56
N ASN A 524 -17.75 -38.30 -16.28
CA ASN A 524 -18.89 -39.19 -16.03
C ASN A 524 -18.67 -39.97 -14.72
N GLY A 525 -19.57 -39.82 -13.76
CA GLY A 525 -19.50 -40.39 -12.43
C GLY A 525 -19.84 -39.38 -11.34
N ALA A 526 -19.68 -39.77 -10.07
CA ALA A 526 -19.79 -38.86 -8.93
C ALA A 526 -18.39 -38.46 -8.45
N LEU A 527 -18.15 -37.16 -8.31
CA LEU A 527 -16.90 -36.61 -7.78
C LEU A 527 -17.09 -36.30 -6.29
N ALA A 528 -16.36 -37.00 -5.41
CA ALA A 528 -16.47 -36.81 -3.97
C ALA A 528 -16.08 -35.37 -3.55
N ALA A 529 -16.62 -34.90 -2.42
CA ALA A 529 -16.23 -33.62 -1.82
C ALA A 529 -14.71 -33.55 -1.61
N GLY A 530 -14.08 -32.47 -2.09
CA GLY A 530 -12.63 -32.26 -2.06
C GLY A 530 -11.84 -33.02 -3.13
N ALA A 531 -12.47 -33.88 -3.94
CA ALA A 531 -11.78 -34.62 -5.00
C ALA A 531 -11.57 -33.78 -6.27
N SER A 532 -10.57 -34.13 -7.07
CA SER A 532 -10.27 -33.51 -8.36
C SER A 532 -9.90 -34.55 -9.41
N VAL A 533 -10.21 -34.28 -10.68
CA VAL A 533 -9.88 -35.14 -11.83
C VAL A 533 -9.36 -34.29 -12.99
N SER A 534 -8.31 -34.74 -13.67
CA SER A 534 -7.80 -34.09 -14.89
C SER A 534 -8.34 -34.77 -16.14
N LEU A 535 -8.92 -33.99 -17.04
CA LEU A 535 -9.66 -34.43 -18.21
C LEU A 535 -9.03 -33.81 -19.46
N PRO A 536 -8.40 -34.61 -20.34
CA PRO A 536 -7.97 -34.10 -21.64
C PRO A 536 -9.19 -33.75 -22.47
N ILE A 537 -9.19 -32.55 -23.07
CA ILE A 537 -10.25 -32.12 -23.97
C ILE A 537 -9.89 -32.56 -25.39
N THR A 538 -10.80 -33.24 -26.07
CA THR A 538 -10.56 -33.77 -27.42
C THR A 538 -10.40 -32.64 -28.43
N GLY A 539 -9.32 -32.70 -29.23
CA GLY A 539 -9.00 -31.75 -30.28
C GLY A 539 -7.80 -30.86 -29.92
N THR A 540 -7.33 -30.11 -30.92
CA THR A 540 -6.26 -29.13 -30.76
C THR A 540 -6.62 -27.83 -31.48
N TRP A 541 -5.93 -26.76 -31.12
CA TRP A 541 -5.97 -25.47 -31.82
C TRP A 541 -4.59 -25.17 -32.40
N SER A 542 -4.51 -24.65 -33.63
CA SER A 542 -3.24 -24.18 -34.20
C SER A 542 -2.97 -22.76 -33.75
N ALA A 543 -1.93 -22.58 -32.93
CA ALA A 543 -1.59 -21.33 -32.28
C ALA A 543 -1.22 -20.25 -33.30
N VAL A 544 -1.79 -19.06 -33.15
CA VAL A 544 -1.38 -17.86 -33.89
C VAL A 544 -0.85 -16.84 -32.89
N ASN A 545 0.20 -16.10 -33.24
CA ASN A 545 0.77 -15.07 -32.37
C ASN A 545 -0.31 -14.13 -31.82
N GLY A 546 -0.34 -13.92 -30.51
CA GLY A 546 -1.23 -12.97 -29.84
C GLY A 546 -1.67 -13.39 -28.45
N THR A 547 -2.59 -12.61 -27.88
CA THR A 547 -3.20 -12.86 -26.57
C THR A 547 -4.63 -13.37 -26.72
N TYR A 548 -4.99 -14.34 -25.88
CA TYR A 548 -6.24 -15.07 -25.93
C TYR A 548 -6.81 -15.27 -24.53
N THR A 549 -8.13 -15.44 -24.49
CA THR A 549 -8.86 -15.77 -23.28
C THR A 549 -9.47 -17.15 -23.44
N VAL A 550 -9.19 -18.04 -22.50
CA VAL A 550 -9.76 -19.39 -22.42
C VAL A 550 -10.81 -19.39 -21.32
N THR A 551 -12.08 -19.42 -21.70
CA THR A 551 -13.20 -19.51 -20.75
C THR A 551 -13.66 -20.96 -20.68
N THR A 552 -13.69 -21.53 -19.48
CA THR A 552 -14.13 -22.91 -19.25
C THR A 552 -15.32 -22.92 -18.33
N THR A 553 -16.40 -23.55 -18.77
CA THR A 553 -17.66 -23.68 -18.03
C THR A 553 -17.98 -25.15 -17.81
N VAL A 554 -18.22 -25.55 -16.57
CA VAL A 554 -18.85 -26.83 -16.23
C VAL A 554 -20.35 -26.63 -16.03
N ALA A 555 -21.16 -27.56 -16.54
CA ALA A 555 -22.61 -27.54 -16.35
C ALA A 555 -22.96 -27.67 -14.86
N ALA A 556 -24.02 -26.99 -14.43
CA ALA A 556 -24.51 -27.10 -13.06
C ALA A 556 -24.85 -28.56 -12.71
N ASP A 557 -24.32 -29.03 -11.59
CA ASP A 557 -24.55 -30.39 -11.11
C ASP A 557 -25.93 -30.53 -10.44
N GLY A 558 -26.49 -31.74 -10.45
CA GLY A 558 -27.80 -32.02 -9.84
C GLY A 558 -27.83 -31.85 -8.32
N ASN A 559 -26.67 -31.95 -7.65
CA ASN A 559 -26.53 -31.69 -6.21
C ASN A 559 -26.01 -30.28 -5.90
N GLU A 560 -25.90 -29.40 -6.92
CA GLU A 560 -25.31 -28.08 -6.80
C GLU A 560 -26.37 -26.98 -6.70
N VAL A 561 -26.38 -26.26 -5.58
CA VAL A 561 -27.30 -25.15 -5.38
C VAL A 561 -26.89 -23.93 -6.20
N ALA A 562 -27.87 -23.09 -6.58
CA ALA A 562 -27.64 -21.90 -7.41
C ALA A 562 -26.56 -20.94 -6.84
N ALA A 563 -26.40 -20.88 -5.52
CA ALA A 563 -25.39 -20.04 -4.87
C ALA A 563 -23.94 -20.50 -5.11
N LYS A 564 -23.71 -21.74 -5.58
CA LYS A 564 -22.39 -22.27 -5.93
C LYS A 564 -22.08 -22.14 -7.43
N GLN A 565 -23.09 -22.16 -8.28
CA GLN A 565 -22.95 -22.22 -9.74
C GLN A 565 -22.18 -21.03 -10.38
N THR A 566 -21.96 -19.93 -9.65
CA THR A 566 -21.23 -18.76 -10.18
C THR A 566 -19.76 -19.04 -10.47
N ASN A 567 -19.13 -19.97 -9.76
CA ASN A 567 -17.72 -20.34 -9.96
C ASN A 567 -17.53 -21.50 -10.95
N ASN A 568 -18.62 -22.04 -11.52
CA ASN A 568 -18.58 -23.08 -12.57
C ASN A 568 -17.93 -22.57 -13.86
N THR A 569 -17.80 -21.25 -14.02
CA THR A 569 -17.07 -20.64 -15.13
C THR A 569 -15.77 -20.04 -14.63
N SER A 570 -14.66 -20.49 -15.19
CA SER A 570 -13.33 -19.91 -15.00
C SER A 570 -12.82 -19.29 -16.29
N THR A 571 -11.83 -18.42 -16.16
CA THR A 571 -11.16 -17.79 -17.29
C THR A 571 -9.67 -17.76 -17.05
N ALA A 572 -8.89 -18.09 -18.07
CA ALA A 572 -7.43 -18.03 -18.05
C ALA A 572 -6.92 -17.25 -19.28
N ASN A 573 -5.85 -16.48 -19.10
CA ASN A 573 -5.17 -15.79 -20.18
C ASN A 573 -4.13 -16.72 -20.81
N LEU A 574 -4.11 -16.79 -22.13
CA LEU A 574 -3.14 -17.55 -22.91
C LEU A 574 -2.41 -16.59 -23.85
N VAL A 575 -1.08 -16.53 -23.74
CA VAL A 575 -0.24 -15.80 -24.68
C VAL A 575 0.44 -16.80 -25.60
N VAL A 576 0.30 -16.59 -26.91
CA VAL A 576 1.05 -17.32 -27.92
C VAL A 576 2.20 -16.43 -28.37
N TYR A 577 3.41 -16.94 -28.18
CA TYR A 577 4.64 -16.21 -28.52
C TYR A 577 4.83 -16.13 -30.03
N ALA A 578 5.49 -15.06 -30.47
CA ALA A 578 5.96 -14.94 -31.84
C ALA A 578 7.10 -15.93 -32.11
N GLN A 579 7.43 -16.16 -33.39
CA GLN A 579 8.63 -16.92 -33.73
C GLN A 579 9.92 -16.21 -33.29
N ARG A 580 9.96 -14.88 -33.36
CA ARG A 580 10.99 -14.03 -32.78
C ARG A 580 10.37 -12.77 -32.23
N GLY A 581 10.92 -12.24 -31.15
CA GLY A 581 10.39 -11.09 -30.44
C GLY A 581 9.23 -11.44 -29.50
N ALA A 582 8.79 -10.43 -28.77
CA ALA A 582 7.66 -10.51 -27.86
C ALA A 582 6.32 -10.50 -28.63
N SER A 583 5.39 -11.31 -28.13
CA SER A 583 3.96 -11.25 -28.40
C SER A 583 3.31 -10.25 -27.45
N VAL A 584 2.92 -9.11 -28.01
CA VAL A 584 2.37 -7.97 -27.29
C VAL A 584 0.95 -7.68 -27.80
N PRO A 585 0.05 -7.15 -26.96
CA PRO A 585 -1.34 -6.92 -27.35
C PRO A 585 -1.53 -5.72 -28.28
N TYR A 586 -0.53 -4.85 -28.41
CA TYR A 586 -0.61 -3.66 -29.24
C TYR A 586 -0.17 -3.90 -30.68
N SER A 587 -0.74 -3.10 -31.58
CA SER A 587 -0.28 -2.94 -32.96
C SER A 587 0.37 -1.57 -33.14
N ARG A 588 1.57 -1.51 -33.77
CA ARG A 588 2.25 -0.26 -34.09
C ARG A 588 1.74 0.35 -35.40
N TYR A 589 1.59 1.67 -35.40
CA TYR A 589 1.30 2.52 -36.55
C TYR A 589 2.43 3.53 -36.66
N ASP A 590 3.33 3.28 -37.62
CA ASP A 590 4.62 3.94 -37.69
C ASP A 590 4.58 5.19 -38.58
N THR A 591 5.68 5.93 -38.60
CA THR A 591 5.92 7.13 -39.41
C THR A 591 5.54 6.93 -40.87
N GLN A 592 5.90 5.77 -41.45
CA GLN A 592 5.69 5.45 -42.86
C GLN A 592 4.23 5.15 -43.21
N ASP A 593 3.41 4.81 -42.22
CA ASP A 593 1.98 4.53 -42.38
C ASP A 593 1.12 5.80 -42.31
N ALA A 594 1.71 6.92 -41.88
CA ALA A 594 0.96 8.13 -41.57
C ALA A 594 0.72 9.00 -42.81
N THR A 595 -0.49 9.54 -42.92
CA THR A 595 -0.77 10.69 -43.78
C THR A 595 -0.49 11.97 -42.99
N ILE A 596 0.37 12.84 -43.51
CA ILE A 596 0.76 14.09 -42.84
C ILE A 596 0.12 15.32 -43.49
N GLY A 597 -0.04 16.41 -42.73
CA GLY A 597 -0.57 17.66 -43.27
C GLY A 597 -0.38 18.86 -42.35
N GLY A 598 -0.89 20.03 -42.77
CA GLY A 598 -0.88 21.25 -41.96
C GLY A 598 0.51 21.78 -41.62
N GLY A 599 1.52 21.52 -42.45
CA GLY A 599 2.91 21.92 -42.21
C GLY A 599 3.77 20.87 -41.49
N ALA A 600 3.21 19.70 -41.17
CA ALA A 600 4.00 18.57 -40.69
C ALA A 600 5.04 18.12 -41.72
N ALA A 601 6.19 17.62 -41.26
CA ALA A 601 7.30 17.24 -42.12
C ALA A 601 7.98 15.95 -41.65
N LEU A 602 8.31 15.06 -42.58
CA LEU A 602 9.15 13.90 -42.31
C LEU A 602 10.57 14.35 -41.99
N LYS A 603 11.13 13.85 -40.89
CA LYS A 603 12.54 13.98 -40.50
C LYS A 603 13.16 12.59 -40.52
N SER A 604 14.36 12.46 -41.09
CA SER A 604 15.05 11.17 -41.18
C SER A 604 16.56 11.31 -41.00
N ALA A 605 17.18 10.25 -40.46
CA ALA A 605 18.63 10.11 -40.29
C ALA A 605 19.11 8.78 -40.89
N PRO A 606 19.03 8.59 -42.22
CA PRO A 606 19.32 7.31 -42.87
C PRO A 606 20.79 6.87 -42.72
N THR A 607 21.69 7.78 -42.38
CA THR A 607 23.11 7.52 -42.11
C THR A 607 23.40 7.41 -40.61
N PHE A 608 22.36 7.30 -39.76
CA PHE A 608 22.49 7.12 -38.30
C PHE A 608 23.27 8.24 -37.59
N ASP A 609 23.24 9.45 -38.16
CA ASP A 609 23.95 10.61 -37.61
C ASP A 609 23.33 11.03 -36.27
N GLN A 610 24.05 10.76 -35.18
CA GLN A 610 23.61 11.03 -33.81
C GLN A 610 23.41 12.52 -33.51
N ASP A 611 23.87 13.44 -34.37
CA ASP A 611 23.59 14.86 -34.19
C ASP A 611 22.14 15.22 -34.61
N GLN A 612 21.47 14.31 -35.34
CA GLN A 612 20.08 14.45 -35.75
C GLN A 612 19.12 13.73 -34.79
N ILE A 613 18.03 14.39 -34.39
CA ILE A 613 16.99 13.77 -33.53
C ILE A 613 16.49 12.46 -34.13
N ALA A 614 16.34 12.42 -35.46
CA ALA A 614 15.81 11.25 -36.16
C ALA A 614 16.69 10.00 -36.03
N SER A 615 17.94 10.08 -35.55
CA SER A 615 18.77 8.89 -35.30
C SER A 615 18.23 7.99 -34.19
N GLU A 616 17.36 8.53 -33.32
CA GLU A 616 16.73 7.80 -32.20
C GLU A 616 15.26 7.45 -32.45
N ALA A 617 14.70 7.89 -33.59
CA ALA A 617 13.36 7.50 -34.01
C ALA A 617 13.38 6.08 -34.58
N SER A 618 12.25 5.38 -34.49
CA SER A 618 12.12 4.07 -35.12
C SER A 618 12.28 4.17 -36.64
N GLY A 619 13.01 3.21 -37.22
CA GLY A 619 13.42 3.26 -38.63
C GLY A 619 14.23 4.50 -39.00
N GLN A 620 14.81 5.20 -38.02
CA GLN A 620 15.51 6.47 -38.15
C GLN A 620 14.65 7.59 -38.77
N SER A 621 13.33 7.59 -38.53
CA SER A 621 12.44 8.61 -39.06
C SER A 621 11.27 8.93 -38.14
N TYR A 622 10.84 10.19 -38.11
CA TYR A 622 9.64 10.64 -37.38
C TYR A 622 8.96 11.79 -38.11
N ILE A 623 7.74 12.15 -37.72
CA ILE A 623 7.05 13.33 -38.24
C ILE A 623 7.17 14.50 -37.26
N ALA A 624 7.80 15.58 -37.71
CA ALA A 624 7.81 16.86 -37.02
C ALA A 624 6.48 17.61 -37.21
N LEU A 625 6.00 18.23 -36.13
CA LEU A 625 4.81 19.06 -36.04
C LEU A 625 5.24 20.48 -35.61
N PRO A 626 5.77 21.31 -36.54
CA PRO A 626 6.43 22.56 -36.20
C PRO A 626 5.47 23.72 -35.90
N SER A 627 4.21 23.62 -36.31
CA SER A 627 3.27 24.76 -36.28
C SER A 627 1.84 24.34 -35.96
N ASN A 628 1.02 25.29 -35.51
CA ASN A 628 -0.40 25.03 -35.28
C ASN A 628 -1.08 24.51 -36.55
N GLY A 629 -1.88 23.45 -36.41
CA GLY A 629 -2.51 22.74 -37.50
C GLY A 629 -1.67 21.61 -38.08
N SER A 630 -0.37 21.49 -37.76
CA SER A 630 0.46 20.37 -38.20
C SER A 630 -0.04 19.05 -37.60
N PHE A 631 -0.20 18.03 -38.43
CA PHE A 631 -0.71 16.74 -38.01
C PHE A 631 -0.11 15.56 -38.76
N LEU A 632 -0.26 14.38 -38.15
CA LEU A 632 -0.15 13.07 -38.77
C LEU A 632 -1.37 12.21 -38.40
N GLN A 633 -1.82 11.38 -39.33
CA GLN A 633 -3.04 10.60 -39.22
C GLN A 633 -2.86 9.18 -39.75
N TRP A 634 -3.45 8.21 -39.06
CA TRP A 634 -3.49 6.81 -39.45
C TRP A 634 -4.91 6.30 -39.59
N ASN A 635 -5.07 5.26 -40.40
CA ASN A 635 -6.29 4.45 -40.46
C ASN A 635 -6.08 3.17 -39.66
N VAL A 636 -6.98 2.86 -38.72
CA VAL A 636 -6.93 1.63 -37.94
C VAL A 636 -7.12 0.43 -38.85
N ARG A 637 -6.18 -0.51 -38.84
CA ARG A 637 -6.14 -1.64 -39.78
C ARG A 637 -7.19 -2.71 -39.41
N ALA A 638 -7.54 -3.55 -40.39
CA ALA A 638 -8.44 -4.69 -40.18
C ALA A 638 -7.93 -5.60 -39.05
N GLY A 639 -8.82 -5.96 -38.12
CA GLY A 639 -8.49 -6.83 -36.97
C GLY A 639 -7.67 -6.17 -35.85
N GLN A 640 -7.39 -4.86 -35.95
CA GLN A 640 -6.69 -4.07 -34.94
C GLN A 640 -7.64 -3.02 -34.33
N GLY A 641 -7.18 -2.32 -33.30
CA GLY A 641 -7.97 -1.30 -32.61
C GLY A 641 -7.88 -1.43 -31.09
N GLY A 642 -8.72 -0.69 -30.39
CA GLY A 642 -8.74 -0.65 -28.94
C GLY A 642 -8.77 0.76 -28.36
N ALA A 643 -8.83 0.82 -27.02
CA ALA A 643 -8.96 2.08 -26.29
C ALA A 643 -7.61 2.60 -25.75
N GLY A 644 -6.61 1.73 -25.61
CA GLY A 644 -5.29 2.09 -25.11
C GLY A 644 -4.42 2.58 -26.25
N VAL A 645 -3.83 3.76 -26.08
CA VAL A 645 -2.91 4.34 -27.06
C VAL A 645 -1.63 4.76 -26.34
N THR A 646 -0.49 4.27 -26.83
CA THR A 646 0.84 4.76 -26.46
C THR A 646 1.37 5.60 -27.62
N MET A 647 1.96 6.75 -27.35
CA MET A 647 2.59 7.60 -28.34
C MET A 647 4.05 7.80 -27.98
N ARG A 648 4.96 7.46 -28.91
CA ARG A 648 6.37 7.81 -28.79
C ARG A 648 6.61 9.15 -29.47
N PHE A 649 7.18 10.10 -28.73
CA PHE A 649 7.25 11.49 -29.12
C PHE A 649 8.57 12.14 -28.69
N THR A 650 8.84 13.33 -29.21
CA THR A 650 9.94 14.19 -28.78
C THR A 650 9.45 15.64 -28.71
N LEU A 651 9.98 16.41 -27.77
CA LEU A 651 9.92 17.88 -27.77
C LEU A 651 11.23 18.45 -27.18
N PRO A 652 11.55 19.73 -27.44
CA PRO A 652 12.78 20.35 -26.97
C PRO A 652 12.90 20.39 -25.45
N ASP A 653 14.11 20.17 -24.95
CA ASP A 653 14.48 20.40 -23.56
C ASP A 653 14.51 21.90 -23.19
N SER A 654 14.50 22.20 -21.89
CA SER A 654 14.76 23.54 -21.36
C SER A 654 16.26 23.80 -21.27
N SER A 655 16.65 25.09 -21.23
CA SER A 655 18.06 25.46 -21.15
C SER A 655 18.76 25.01 -19.87
N ASP A 656 17.99 24.79 -18.80
CA ASP A 656 18.45 24.30 -17.50
C ASP A 656 18.30 22.77 -17.35
N GLY A 657 17.85 22.06 -18.38
CA GLY A 657 17.65 20.61 -18.38
C GLY A 657 16.42 20.12 -17.62
N MET A 658 15.62 20.99 -17.01
CA MET A 658 14.42 20.62 -16.24
C MET A 658 13.23 20.20 -17.12
N GLY A 659 13.42 20.11 -18.42
CA GLY A 659 12.39 19.79 -19.38
C GLY A 659 11.41 20.93 -19.65
N ARG A 660 10.61 20.75 -20.70
CA ARG A 660 9.47 21.61 -21.03
C ARG A 660 8.20 20.79 -20.99
N THR A 661 7.08 21.44 -20.72
CA THR A 661 5.75 20.85 -20.83
C THR A 661 5.02 21.39 -22.05
N GLY A 662 4.18 20.55 -22.62
CA GLY A 662 3.50 20.79 -23.88
C GLY A 662 2.24 19.93 -24.01
N ALA A 663 1.57 19.99 -25.15
CA ALA A 663 0.43 19.13 -25.43
C ALA A 663 0.17 18.92 -26.92
N LEU A 664 -0.33 17.73 -27.27
CA LEU A 664 -0.86 17.42 -28.60
C LEU A 664 -2.33 17.00 -28.49
N ASP A 665 -3.12 17.38 -29.49
CA ASP A 665 -4.52 16.99 -29.58
C ASP A 665 -4.67 15.67 -30.33
N VAL A 666 -5.62 14.86 -29.86
CA VAL A 666 -6.03 13.61 -30.50
C VAL A 666 -7.42 13.80 -31.10
N TYR A 667 -7.55 13.45 -32.37
CA TYR A 667 -8.80 13.45 -33.11
C TYR A 667 -9.13 12.03 -33.57
N VAL A 668 -10.40 11.65 -33.48
CA VAL A 668 -10.93 10.41 -34.05
C VAL A 668 -12.01 10.77 -35.06
N ASN A 669 -11.88 10.29 -36.30
CA ASN A 669 -12.82 10.57 -37.40
C ASN A 669 -13.10 12.08 -37.57
N GLY A 670 -12.04 12.88 -37.47
CA GLY A 670 -12.09 14.34 -37.59
C GLY A 670 -12.59 15.09 -36.36
N THR A 671 -13.04 14.42 -35.30
CA THR A 671 -13.54 15.04 -34.06
C THR A 671 -12.46 14.99 -32.97
N LYS A 672 -12.19 16.11 -32.30
CA LYS A 672 -11.26 16.15 -31.16
C LYS A 672 -11.82 15.33 -30.01
N VAL A 673 -11.07 14.35 -29.52
CA VAL A 673 -11.48 13.49 -28.40
C VAL A 673 -10.63 13.70 -27.14
N LYS A 674 -9.39 14.19 -27.29
CA LYS A 674 -8.49 14.39 -26.14
C LYS A 674 -7.42 15.45 -26.43
N THR A 675 -6.91 16.07 -25.39
CA THR A 675 -5.62 16.77 -25.38
C THR A 675 -4.70 15.99 -24.44
N VAL A 676 -3.52 15.61 -24.94
CA VAL A 676 -2.55 14.79 -24.22
C VAL A 676 -1.39 15.69 -23.80
N SER A 677 -1.18 15.81 -22.49
CA SER A 677 -0.03 16.52 -21.93
C SER A 677 1.25 15.75 -22.18
N LEU A 678 2.30 16.48 -22.55
CA LEU A 678 3.62 15.95 -22.86
C LEU A 678 4.66 16.69 -22.01
N THR A 679 5.76 16.01 -21.69
CA THR A 679 6.89 16.62 -20.99
C THR A 679 8.20 16.03 -21.50
N SER A 680 9.26 16.83 -21.52
CA SER A 680 10.63 16.37 -21.75
C SER A 680 11.43 16.24 -20.45
N TYR A 681 10.75 16.24 -19.29
CA TYR A 681 11.38 16.18 -17.96
C TYR A 681 12.22 14.91 -17.75
N TYR A 682 11.75 13.78 -18.27
CA TYR A 682 12.40 12.47 -18.10
C TYR A 682 13.49 12.22 -19.14
N SER A 683 13.25 12.68 -20.37
CA SER A 683 14.14 12.54 -21.52
C SER A 683 15.31 13.52 -21.48
N TRP A 684 16.20 13.42 -22.46
CA TRP A 684 17.41 14.22 -22.65
C TRP A 684 18.51 13.93 -21.63
N GLN A 685 19.55 13.27 -22.11
CA GLN A 685 20.81 13.06 -21.40
C GLN A 685 21.97 13.53 -22.28
N TYR A 686 22.98 14.19 -21.70
CA TYR A 686 24.00 14.90 -22.46
C TYR A 686 25.39 14.34 -22.22
N PHE A 687 26.19 14.16 -23.29
CA PHE A 687 27.45 13.43 -23.24
C PHE A 687 28.61 14.25 -23.80
N SER A 688 29.62 14.51 -22.96
CA SER A 688 30.98 14.92 -23.38
C SER A 688 32.02 13.80 -23.18
N GLY A 689 31.57 12.65 -22.64
CA GLY A 689 32.34 11.44 -22.34
C GLY A 689 31.38 10.26 -22.16
N ASP A 690 31.74 9.28 -21.35
CA ASP A 690 30.93 8.08 -21.06
C ASP A 690 29.93 8.25 -19.90
N MET A 691 30.01 9.38 -19.19
CA MET A 691 29.08 9.76 -18.13
C MET A 691 28.07 10.79 -18.65
N PRO A 692 26.75 10.58 -18.44
CA PRO A 692 25.76 11.59 -18.79
C PRO A 692 25.81 12.77 -17.82
N GLY A 693 25.57 13.96 -18.34
CA GLY A 693 25.13 15.12 -17.59
C GLY A 693 23.67 15.44 -17.90
N ASP A 694 23.03 16.14 -16.97
CA ASP A 694 21.58 16.38 -17.00
C ASP A 694 21.21 17.76 -17.54
N THR A 695 22.11 18.48 -18.21
CA THR A 695 21.83 19.81 -18.76
C THR A 695 22.42 19.96 -20.16
N PRO A 696 21.84 20.80 -21.03
CA PRO A 696 22.36 21.00 -22.39
C PRO A 696 23.83 21.39 -22.47
N SER A 697 24.37 22.07 -21.45
CA SER A 697 25.77 22.45 -21.40
C SER A 697 26.75 21.28 -21.20
N ALA A 698 26.27 20.10 -20.83
CA ALA A 698 27.11 18.95 -20.52
C ALA A 698 27.56 18.14 -21.75
N GLY A 699 27.01 18.40 -22.95
CA GLY A 699 27.50 17.78 -24.18
C GLY A 699 26.42 17.50 -25.23
N ARG A 700 26.65 16.50 -26.08
CA ARG A 700 25.70 16.14 -27.14
C ARG A 700 24.49 15.38 -26.56
N PRO A 701 23.27 15.58 -27.05
CA PRO A 701 22.09 14.90 -26.53
C PRO A 701 21.95 13.44 -27.02
N LEU A 702 21.42 12.60 -26.15
CA LEU A 702 20.76 11.32 -26.42
C LEU A 702 19.47 11.25 -25.57
N PHE A 703 18.74 10.14 -25.66
CA PHE A 703 17.44 9.94 -25.00
C PHE A 703 16.44 11.02 -25.40
N ARG A 704 16.40 11.36 -26.70
CA ARG A 704 15.62 12.51 -27.23
C ARG A 704 14.13 12.20 -27.41
N PHE A 705 13.76 10.94 -27.37
CA PHE A 705 12.37 10.48 -27.43
C PHE A 705 11.91 9.92 -26.10
N ASP A 706 10.62 10.04 -25.86
CA ASP A 706 9.92 9.52 -24.69
C ASP A 706 8.56 8.93 -25.10
N GLU A 707 7.86 8.27 -24.18
CA GLU A 707 6.52 7.74 -24.39
C GLU A 707 5.50 8.33 -23.41
N VAL A 708 4.26 8.50 -23.89
CA VAL A 708 3.08 8.70 -23.04
C VAL A 708 2.02 7.70 -23.43
N HIS A 709 1.17 7.32 -22.48
CA HIS A 709 0.02 6.48 -22.77
C HIS A 709 -1.27 7.09 -22.23
N PHE A 710 -2.37 6.83 -22.92
CA PHE A 710 -3.70 7.33 -22.55
C PHE A 710 -4.80 6.38 -23.01
N LYS A 711 -5.93 6.44 -22.31
CA LYS A 711 -7.15 5.71 -22.67
C LYS A 711 -8.15 6.63 -23.37
N LEU A 712 -8.68 6.18 -24.49
CA LEU A 712 -9.85 6.75 -25.14
C LEU A 712 -11.11 6.22 -24.46
N ASP A 713 -12.16 7.05 -24.38
CA ASP A 713 -13.43 6.65 -23.77
C ASP A 713 -14.17 5.60 -24.61
N THR A 714 -13.90 5.58 -25.92
CA THR A 714 -14.43 4.59 -26.86
C THR A 714 -13.27 3.93 -27.59
N ALA A 715 -13.29 2.59 -27.66
CA ALA A 715 -12.28 1.83 -28.37
C ALA A 715 -12.34 2.09 -29.88
N LEU A 716 -11.19 2.38 -30.47
CA LEU A 716 -11.02 2.50 -31.92
C LEU A 716 -11.35 1.18 -32.61
N GLN A 717 -12.07 1.28 -33.71
CA GLN A 717 -12.46 0.16 -34.57
C GLN A 717 -11.68 0.16 -35.88
N PRO A 718 -11.54 -0.98 -36.57
CA PRO A 718 -11.03 -1.02 -37.93
C PRO A 718 -11.72 0.00 -38.84
N GLY A 719 -10.93 0.79 -39.57
CA GLY A 719 -11.43 1.85 -40.46
C GLY A 719 -11.56 3.23 -39.81
N ASP A 720 -11.54 3.32 -38.48
CA ASP A 720 -11.45 4.62 -37.81
C ASP A 720 -10.14 5.32 -38.18
N THR A 721 -10.18 6.65 -38.23
CA THR A 721 -9.00 7.49 -38.37
C THR A 721 -8.60 8.05 -37.01
N ILE A 722 -7.33 7.93 -36.65
CA ILE A 722 -6.75 8.60 -35.48
C ILE A 722 -5.71 9.61 -35.96
N LYS A 723 -5.84 10.86 -35.54
CA LYS A 723 -4.97 11.96 -35.91
C LYS A 723 -4.40 12.64 -34.68
N ILE A 724 -3.09 12.83 -34.68
CA ILE A 724 -2.35 13.59 -33.68
C ILE A 724 -2.01 14.96 -34.29
N GLN A 725 -2.39 16.05 -33.62
CA GLN A 725 -2.31 17.39 -34.18
C GLN A 725 -1.85 18.42 -33.14
N LYS A 726 -0.92 19.30 -33.53
CA LYS A 726 -0.53 20.46 -32.73
C LYS A 726 -1.55 21.58 -32.89
N ASN A 727 -2.20 22.01 -31.81
CA ASN A 727 -3.13 23.16 -31.81
C ASN A 727 -3.05 24.05 -30.56
N ASN A 728 -2.14 23.75 -29.64
CA ASN A 728 -2.10 24.41 -28.34
C ASN A 728 -1.54 25.85 -28.38
N GLY A 729 -1.05 26.31 -29.52
CA GLY A 729 -0.57 27.68 -29.70
C GLY A 729 0.79 28.00 -29.11
N ASP A 730 1.49 27.02 -28.52
CA ASP A 730 2.85 27.24 -28.05
C ASP A 730 3.86 27.30 -29.21
N ALA A 731 5.07 27.76 -28.90
CA ALA A 731 6.19 27.88 -29.83
C ALA A 731 7.04 26.59 -29.94
N LEU A 732 6.62 25.48 -29.35
CA LEU A 732 7.38 24.22 -29.36
C LEU A 732 7.13 23.46 -30.67
N GLU A 733 8.20 22.99 -31.31
CA GLU A 733 8.11 21.92 -32.30
C GLU A 733 7.99 20.58 -31.56
N TYR A 734 7.07 19.72 -32.02
CA TYR A 734 6.94 18.37 -31.51
C TYR A 734 7.37 17.39 -32.59
N GLY A 735 7.81 16.20 -32.21
CA GLY A 735 7.96 15.07 -33.10
C GLY A 735 7.11 13.90 -32.63
N VAL A 736 6.47 13.21 -33.56
CA VAL A 736 5.77 11.94 -33.29
C VAL A 736 6.42 10.87 -34.14
N ASP A 737 6.90 9.81 -33.48
CA ASP A 737 7.53 8.65 -34.10
C ASP A 737 6.45 7.65 -34.52
N PHE A 738 5.76 7.06 -33.55
CA PHE A 738 4.66 6.12 -33.80
C PHE A 738 3.58 6.21 -32.71
N ILE A 739 2.46 5.54 -32.99
CA ILE A 739 1.50 5.15 -31.95
C ILE A 739 1.36 3.63 -31.88
N GLU A 740 1.18 3.10 -30.67
CA GLU A 740 0.80 1.71 -30.40
C GLU A 740 -0.63 1.70 -29.89
N ILE A 741 -1.51 0.90 -30.50
CA ILE A 741 -2.94 0.82 -30.16
C ILE A 741 -3.27 -0.61 -29.70
N GLU A 742 -3.96 -0.73 -28.57
CA GLU A 742 -4.38 -2.02 -28.01
C GLU A 742 -5.76 -2.03 -27.34
N PRO A 743 -6.43 -3.18 -27.30
CA PRO A 743 -7.54 -3.43 -26.39
C PRO A 743 -7.07 -3.31 -24.94
N VAL A 744 -7.83 -2.59 -24.10
CA VAL A 744 -7.59 -2.51 -22.66
C VAL A 744 -8.49 -3.51 -21.95
N PRO A 745 -7.94 -4.55 -21.28
CA PRO A 745 -8.76 -5.49 -20.51
C PRO A 745 -9.55 -4.79 -19.41
N ALA A 746 -10.61 -5.43 -18.91
CA ALA A 746 -11.27 -4.97 -17.70
C ALA A 746 -10.29 -5.00 -16.52
N ALA A 747 -10.51 -4.12 -15.53
CA ALA A 747 -9.72 -4.10 -14.31
C ALA A 747 -9.80 -5.46 -13.58
N VAL A 748 -8.66 -6.00 -13.18
CA VAL A 748 -8.59 -7.23 -12.37
C VAL A 748 -9.22 -6.95 -11.01
N ALA A 749 -10.23 -7.74 -10.63
CA ALA A 749 -10.95 -7.57 -9.37
C ALA A 749 -10.11 -8.01 -8.16
N LYS A 750 -10.38 -7.43 -6.98
CA LYS A 750 -9.77 -7.83 -5.70
C LYS A 750 -9.99 -9.35 -5.48
N PRO A 751 -8.92 -10.15 -5.33
CA PRO A 751 -9.07 -11.57 -5.02
C PRO A 751 -9.81 -11.78 -3.68
N ALA A 752 -10.63 -12.82 -3.58
CA ALA A 752 -11.50 -13.06 -2.41
C ALA A 752 -10.75 -13.18 -1.07
N ASN A 753 -9.48 -13.61 -1.08
CA ASN A 753 -8.62 -13.72 0.09
C ASN A 753 -7.45 -12.71 0.08
N ALA A 754 -7.67 -11.51 -0.46
CA ALA A 754 -6.67 -10.43 -0.48
C ALA A 754 -6.94 -9.36 0.58
N VAL A 755 -5.87 -8.72 1.05
CA VAL A 755 -5.92 -7.41 1.72
C VAL A 755 -5.66 -6.34 0.67
N SER A 756 -6.30 -5.18 0.76
CA SER A 756 -6.06 -4.07 -0.16
C SER A 756 -5.33 -2.92 0.51
N VAL A 757 -4.50 -2.19 -0.24
CA VAL A 757 -3.91 -0.92 0.25
C VAL A 757 -4.97 0.09 0.68
N ALA A 758 -6.16 0.07 0.06
CA ALA A 758 -7.29 0.92 0.44
C ALA A 758 -7.83 0.61 1.85
N ASP A 759 -7.73 -0.65 2.29
CA ASP A 759 -8.13 -1.07 3.64
C ASP A 759 -7.25 -0.42 4.72
N TYR A 760 -6.09 0.14 4.33
CA TYR A 760 -5.10 0.80 5.19
C TYR A 760 -4.97 2.31 4.93
N GLY A 761 -5.92 2.91 4.22
CA GLY A 761 -6.00 4.36 4.02
C GLY A 761 -5.32 4.89 2.77
N ALA A 762 -4.86 4.05 1.84
CA ALA A 762 -4.43 4.52 0.52
C ALA A 762 -5.65 5.00 -0.29
N ILE A 763 -5.57 6.17 -0.91
CA ILE A 763 -6.66 6.78 -1.64
C ILE A 763 -6.20 7.06 -3.07
N ALA A 764 -6.76 6.34 -4.03
CA ALA A 764 -6.45 6.57 -5.43
C ALA A 764 -6.84 7.97 -5.91
N ASN A 765 -5.97 8.58 -6.73
CA ASN A 765 -6.22 9.81 -7.49
C ASN A 765 -6.49 11.07 -6.64
N ASP A 766 -6.06 11.14 -5.39
CA ASP A 766 -6.25 12.31 -4.51
C ASP A 766 -5.01 13.23 -4.41
N ASN A 767 -3.91 12.83 -5.04
CA ASN A 767 -2.57 13.42 -4.96
C ASN A 767 -1.87 13.32 -3.59
N GLY A 768 -2.48 12.67 -2.59
CA GLY A 768 -1.89 12.39 -1.29
C GLY A 768 -0.83 11.29 -1.36
N ASP A 769 0.04 11.20 -0.35
CA ASP A 769 1.04 10.14 -0.25
C ASP A 769 0.42 8.86 0.33
N ASP A 770 0.61 7.73 -0.35
CA ASP A 770 0.06 6.42 0.01
C ASP A 770 1.09 5.48 0.62
N LEU A 771 2.36 5.88 0.73
CA LEU A 771 3.46 4.97 1.08
C LEU A 771 3.27 4.34 2.47
N ALA A 772 2.76 5.11 3.43
CA ALA A 772 2.46 4.59 4.76
C ALA A 772 1.40 3.48 4.73
N ALA A 773 0.33 3.66 3.96
CA ALA A 773 -0.72 2.66 3.77
C ALA A 773 -0.19 1.41 3.05
N PHE A 774 0.67 1.58 2.04
CA PHE A 774 1.33 0.48 1.35
C PHE A 774 2.21 -0.35 2.28
N LYS A 775 3.02 0.30 3.12
CA LYS A 775 3.86 -0.38 4.13
C LYS A 775 2.99 -1.17 5.13
N SER A 776 1.92 -0.56 5.65
CA SER A 776 0.99 -1.24 6.57
C SER A 776 0.26 -2.43 5.90
N ALA A 777 -0.16 -2.28 4.64
CA ALA A 777 -0.84 -3.34 3.90
C ALA A 777 0.09 -4.52 3.61
N VAL A 778 1.38 -4.29 3.32
CA VAL A 778 2.39 -5.36 3.22
C VAL A 778 2.52 -6.12 4.53
N THR A 779 2.66 -5.41 5.66
CA THR A 779 2.76 -6.06 6.98
C THR A 779 1.56 -6.96 7.25
N ALA A 780 0.36 -6.49 6.96
CA ALA A 780 -0.86 -7.26 7.14
C ALA A 780 -0.97 -8.46 6.18
N ALA A 781 -0.61 -8.28 4.90
CA ALA A 781 -0.60 -9.35 3.91
C ALA A 781 0.34 -10.49 4.34
N VAL A 782 1.56 -10.14 4.76
CA VAL A 782 2.57 -11.10 5.22
C VAL A 782 2.11 -11.80 6.49
N ALA A 783 1.61 -11.07 7.48
CA ALA A 783 1.15 -11.66 8.75
C ALA A 783 -0.02 -12.63 8.54
N ALA A 784 -0.91 -12.34 7.60
CA ALA A 784 -2.07 -13.17 7.31
C ALA A 784 -1.84 -14.24 6.22
N GLY A 785 -0.67 -14.24 5.56
CA GLY A 785 -0.42 -15.10 4.40
C GLY A 785 -1.37 -14.84 3.22
N LYS A 786 -1.77 -13.58 3.01
CA LYS A 786 -2.75 -13.16 2.00
C LYS A 786 -2.08 -12.44 0.84
N THR A 787 -2.76 -12.40 -0.31
CA THR A 787 -2.39 -11.53 -1.44
C THR A 787 -2.57 -10.07 -1.03
N LEU A 788 -1.61 -9.21 -1.40
CA LEU A 788 -1.76 -7.76 -1.39
C LEU A 788 -2.36 -7.30 -2.72
N TYR A 789 -3.49 -6.60 -2.67
CA TYR A 789 -4.19 -6.08 -3.83
C TYR A 789 -4.12 -4.54 -3.91
N ILE A 790 -3.72 -4.02 -5.06
CA ILE A 790 -3.69 -2.59 -5.35
C ILE A 790 -4.83 -2.29 -6.34
N PRO A 791 -5.87 -1.53 -5.96
CA PRO A 791 -7.01 -1.30 -6.84
C PRO A 791 -6.65 -0.40 -8.02
N ALA A 792 -7.61 -0.20 -8.93
CA ALA A 792 -7.46 0.75 -10.03
C ALA A 792 -7.35 2.18 -9.50
N GLY A 793 -6.46 2.97 -10.10
CA GLY A 793 -6.18 4.35 -9.75
C GLY A 793 -4.67 4.65 -9.72
N THR A 794 -4.35 5.94 -9.56
CA THR A 794 -2.99 6.41 -9.33
C THR A 794 -2.74 6.57 -7.83
N PHE A 795 -1.67 5.97 -7.34
CA PHE A 795 -1.19 6.07 -5.97
C PHE A 795 0.19 6.74 -5.95
N ASN A 796 0.37 7.74 -5.10
CA ASN A 796 1.62 8.47 -5.04
C ASN A 796 2.50 7.92 -3.91
N LEU A 797 3.74 7.59 -4.22
CA LEU A 797 4.73 7.10 -3.26
C LEU A 797 5.87 8.12 -3.15
N GLY A 798 5.93 8.85 -2.03
CA GLY A 798 6.92 9.93 -1.81
C GLY A 798 8.31 9.46 -1.44
N ASN A 799 8.54 8.16 -1.38
CA ASN A 799 9.85 7.56 -1.19
C ASN A 799 9.92 6.14 -1.78
N MET A 800 11.08 5.50 -1.69
CA MET A 800 11.26 4.09 -2.01
C MET A 800 10.31 3.21 -1.20
N TRP A 801 9.64 2.29 -1.88
CA TRP A 801 8.81 1.28 -1.24
C TRP A 801 9.65 0.07 -0.87
N GLU A 802 9.98 -0.03 0.41
CA GLU A 802 10.73 -1.14 0.98
C GLU A 802 9.77 -2.27 1.36
N ILE A 803 9.90 -3.43 0.71
CA ILE A 803 9.11 -4.63 0.96
C ILE A 803 9.99 -5.62 1.74
N GLY A 804 9.88 -5.56 3.07
CA GLY A 804 10.73 -6.28 4.02
C GLY A 804 12.01 -5.49 4.35
N SER A 805 12.90 -6.12 5.13
CA SER A 805 14.22 -5.54 5.48
C SER A 805 15.31 -6.61 5.39
N ALA A 806 16.58 -6.19 5.25
CA ALA A 806 17.69 -7.15 5.23
C ALA A 806 17.76 -8.02 6.51
N SER A 807 17.39 -7.46 7.67
CA SER A 807 17.33 -8.20 8.94
C SER A 807 16.05 -9.03 9.13
N SER A 808 15.01 -8.77 8.35
CA SER A 808 13.73 -9.45 8.44
C SER A 808 13.13 -9.58 7.04
N MET A 809 13.66 -10.56 6.30
CA MET A 809 13.24 -10.86 4.95
C MET A 809 11.87 -11.55 4.94
N ILE A 810 11.06 -11.22 3.95
CA ILE A 810 9.75 -11.85 3.76
C ILE A 810 9.95 -13.19 3.05
N ASN A 811 9.33 -14.25 3.58
CA ASN A 811 9.38 -15.57 2.96
C ASN A 811 8.62 -15.55 1.62
N ASN A 812 7.28 -15.51 1.66
CA ASN A 812 6.47 -15.48 0.45
C ASN A 812 5.56 -14.24 0.45
N LEU A 813 5.37 -13.65 -0.72
CA LEU A 813 4.42 -12.57 -0.91
C LEU A 813 3.85 -12.59 -2.32
N THR A 814 2.53 -12.41 -2.44
CA THR A 814 1.87 -12.14 -3.71
C THR A 814 1.33 -10.72 -3.69
N VAL A 815 1.68 -9.92 -4.69
CA VAL A 815 1.19 -8.56 -4.91
C VAL A 815 0.57 -8.50 -6.31
N THR A 816 -0.65 -8.00 -6.42
CA THR A 816 -1.26 -7.80 -7.74
C THR A 816 -2.06 -6.50 -7.80
N GLY A 817 -1.88 -5.75 -8.87
CA GLY A 817 -2.70 -4.59 -9.20
C GLY A 817 -3.97 -4.96 -9.99
N ALA A 818 -4.70 -3.95 -10.43
CA ALA A 818 -5.87 -4.10 -11.28
C ALA A 818 -5.55 -4.21 -12.79
N GLY A 819 -4.27 -4.24 -13.16
CA GLY A 819 -3.74 -4.26 -14.52
C GLY A 819 -2.95 -2.98 -14.81
N TYR A 820 -1.89 -3.05 -15.62
CA TYR A 820 -1.01 -1.90 -15.87
C TYR A 820 -1.69 -0.71 -16.60
N TRP A 821 -2.88 -0.89 -17.19
CA TRP A 821 -3.70 0.22 -17.69
C TRP A 821 -4.61 0.86 -16.63
N HIS A 822 -4.66 0.29 -15.42
CA HIS A 822 -5.62 0.63 -14.38
C HIS A 822 -4.96 1.03 -13.07
N THR A 823 -3.89 0.37 -12.65
CA THR A 823 -3.16 0.68 -11.43
C THR A 823 -1.82 1.34 -11.75
N ASN A 824 -1.67 2.58 -11.31
CA ASN A 824 -0.47 3.39 -11.54
C ASN A 824 0.20 3.70 -10.19
N LEU A 825 1.47 3.32 -10.06
CA LEU A 825 2.32 3.73 -8.93
C LEU A 825 3.20 4.88 -9.40
N GLN A 826 2.95 6.07 -8.89
CA GLN A 826 3.72 7.27 -9.21
C GLN A 826 4.67 7.58 -8.05
N PHE A 827 5.98 7.39 -8.24
CA PHE A 827 6.94 7.88 -7.27
C PHE A 827 7.13 9.39 -7.45
N THR A 828 7.03 10.17 -6.38
CA THR A 828 6.96 11.64 -6.48
C THR A 828 8.24 12.36 -6.05
N ASN A 829 9.18 11.65 -5.42
CA ASN A 829 10.44 12.23 -4.97
C ASN A 829 11.53 12.05 -6.02
N ALA A 830 12.16 13.15 -6.44
CA ALA A 830 13.18 13.17 -7.49
C ALA A 830 14.61 12.89 -7.00
N ASN A 831 14.82 12.85 -5.68
CA ASN A 831 16.15 12.67 -5.08
C ASN A 831 16.66 11.23 -5.28
N ALA A 832 17.98 11.06 -5.21
CA ALA A 832 18.59 9.73 -5.09
C ALA A 832 17.99 8.96 -3.90
N ALA A 833 17.83 7.64 -4.07
CA ALA A 833 17.12 6.73 -3.17
C ALA A 833 15.67 7.14 -2.85
N GLY A 834 15.08 8.01 -3.67
CA GLY A 834 13.77 8.61 -3.45
C GLY A 834 12.58 7.80 -3.99
N GLY A 835 12.78 6.63 -4.59
CA GLY A 835 11.67 5.83 -5.12
C GLY A 835 12.10 4.49 -5.71
N GLY A 836 11.17 3.83 -6.40
CA GLY A 836 11.34 2.44 -6.79
C GLY A 836 10.98 1.47 -5.67
N ILE A 837 11.09 0.18 -5.95
CA ILE A 837 10.75 -0.90 -5.00
C ILE A 837 12.02 -1.66 -4.61
N SER A 838 12.38 -1.61 -3.33
CA SER A 838 13.44 -2.44 -2.74
C SER A 838 12.81 -3.72 -2.19
N LEU A 839 13.20 -4.87 -2.74
CA LEU A 839 12.68 -6.18 -2.37
C LEU A 839 13.61 -6.87 -1.38
N ARG A 840 13.06 -7.38 -0.27
CA ARG A 840 13.79 -8.20 0.71
C ARG A 840 13.08 -9.54 0.89
N ILE A 841 13.09 -10.34 -0.19
CA ILE A 841 12.37 -11.63 -0.27
C ILE A 841 13.36 -12.79 -0.17
N SER A 842 13.07 -13.76 0.69
CA SER A 842 13.87 -14.99 0.88
C SER A 842 13.25 -16.23 0.23
N GLY A 843 11.91 -16.30 0.13
CA GLY A 843 11.16 -17.34 -0.58
C GLY A 843 10.64 -16.86 -1.92
N LYS A 844 9.35 -17.05 -2.23
CA LYS A 844 8.74 -16.72 -3.53
C LYS A 844 8.00 -15.39 -3.50
N LEU A 845 8.37 -14.49 -4.41
CA LEU A 845 7.57 -13.33 -4.80
C LEU A 845 6.73 -13.65 -6.03
N ASP A 846 5.50 -13.16 -6.04
CA ASP A 846 4.67 -13.03 -7.24
C ASP A 846 4.18 -11.59 -7.30
N PHE A 847 4.64 -10.79 -8.27
CA PHE A 847 4.31 -9.37 -8.41
C PHE A 847 3.77 -9.08 -9.81
N SER A 848 2.56 -8.53 -9.92
CA SER A 848 1.93 -8.35 -11.23
C SER A 848 0.92 -7.23 -11.36
N ASN A 849 0.55 -6.92 -12.62
CA ASN A 849 -0.60 -6.11 -13.00
C ASN A 849 -0.51 -4.63 -12.60
N VAL A 850 0.67 -4.01 -12.76
CA VAL A 850 0.92 -2.63 -12.30
C VAL A 850 1.73 -1.83 -13.32
N TYR A 851 1.37 -0.57 -13.51
CA TYR A 851 2.22 0.43 -14.14
C TYR A 851 2.98 1.22 -13.07
N MET A 852 4.22 1.58 -13.35
CA MET A 852 5.11 2.30 -12.46
C MET A 852 5.82 3.42 -13.21
N ASN A 853 5.78 4.60 -12.63
CA ASN A 853 6.49 5.79 -13.12
C ASN A 853 7.30 6.43 -12.00
N SER A 854 8.42 7.06 -12.36
CA SER A 854 9.27 7.77 -11.42
C SER A 854 9.00 9.29 -11.43
N ASN A 855 9.74 10.02 -10.58
CA ASN A 855 10.01 11.45 -10.75
C ASN A 855 11.52 11.71 -10.98
N LEU A 856 12.22 10.73 -11.55
CA LEU A 856 13.66 10.72 -11.75
C LEU A 856 14.04 11.24 -13.14
N ARG A 857 15.11 12.04 -13.20
CA ARG A 857 15.65 12.60 -14.45
C ARG A 857 17.18 12.54 -14.56
N SER A 858 17.83 11.87 -13.60
CA SER A 858 19.30 11.80 -13.50
C SER A 858 19.74 10.42 -13.05
N ARG A 859 20.84 9.91 -13.62
CA ARG A 859 21.52 8.71 -13.11
C ARG A 859 22.31 8.98 -11.82
N TYR A 860 22.41 10.24 -11.38
CA TYR A 860 23.20 10.66 -10.22
C TYR A 860 24.64 10.10 -10.23
N GLY A 861 25.27 10.05 -11.41
CA GLY A 861 26.59 9.43 -11.56
C GLY A 861 26.66 8.02 -10.97
N GLN A 862 25.72 7.14 -11.36
CA GLN A 862 25.54 5.77 -10.87
C GLN A 862 25.06 5.63 -9.41
N ASN A 863 24.78 6.73 -8.72
CA ASN A 863 24.34 6.73 -7.32
C ASN A 863 22.85 7.02 -7.14
N ALA A 864 22.01 6.80 -8.17
CA ALA A 864 20.59 7.11 -8.06
C ALA A 864 19.88 6.18 -7.08
N ILE A 865 20.21 4.88 -7.03
CA ILE A 865 19.55 3.87 -6.18
C ILE A 865 18.02 3.95 -6.35
N TYR A 866 17.58 3.97 -7.60
CA TYR A 866 16.21 4.31 -7.94
C TYR A 866 15.74 3.49 -9.15
N LYS A 867 15.93 2.18 -9.05
CA LYS A 867 15.46 1.22 -10.05
C LYS A 867 13.98 0.93 -9.82
N GLY A 868 13.24 0.53 -10.84
CA GLY A 868 11.85 0.10 -10.69
C GLY A 868 11.73 -1.01 -9.65
N PHE A 869 12.57 -2.04 -9.78
CA PHE A 869 12.76 -3.10 -8.78
C PHE A 869 14.24 -3.36 -8.51
N MET A 870 14.60 -3.58 -7.25
CA MET A 870 15.99 -3.83 -6.84
C MET A 870 16.13 -4.75 -5.61
N ASP A 871 17.37 -5.17 -5.34
CA ASP A 871 17.80 -5.99 -4.21
C ASP A 871 17.49 -7.51 -4.32
N ASN A 872 16.75 -8.07 -3.35
CA ASN A 872 16.62 -9.52 -3.11
C ASN A 872 15.25 -10.03 -3.56
N PHE A 873 15.22 -10.67 -4.73
CA PHE A 873 13.99 -11.12 -5.38
C PHE A 873 13.52 -12.51 -4.91
N GLY A 874 14.34 -13.26 -4.16
CA GLY A 874 14.01 -14.58 -3.65
C GLY A 874 14.21 -15.72 -4.66
N SER A 875 13.55 -16.85 -4.44
CA SER A 875 13.66 -18.09 -5.21
C SER A 875 12.35 -18.46 -5.91
N ASN A 876 12.43 -18.85 -7.18
CA ASN A 876 11.28 -19.19 -8.04
C ASN A 876 10.22 -18.09 -8.10
N SER A 877 10.67 -16.84 -7.92
CA SER A 877 9.83 -15.66 -7.97
C SER A 877 9.40 -15.34 -9.39
N ILE A 878 8.31 -14.59 -9.52
CA ILE A 878 7.80 -14.10 -10.79
C ILE A 878 7.43 -12.62 -10.68
N ILE A 879 7.85 -11.83 -11.66
CA ILE A 879 7.35 -10.48 -11.91
C ILE A 879 6.77 -10.48 -13.30
N HIS A 880 5.48 -10.21 -13.43
CA HIS A 880 4.82 -10.33 -14.73
C HIS A 880 3.71 -9.32 -14.96
N ASP A 881 3.45 -8.99 -16.22
CA ASP A 881 2.42 -8.00 -16.58
C ASP A 881 2.64 -6.67 -15.84
N VAL A 882 3.88 -6.16 -15.88
CA VAL A 882 4.24 -4.83 -15.37
C VAL A 882 4.68 -3.91 -16.49
N TRP A 883 4.42 -2.60 -16.33
CA TRP A 883 4.95 -1.57 -17.21
C TRP A 883 5.73 -0.56 -16.37
N VAL A 884 7.04 -0.46 -16.59
CA VAL A 884 7.98 0.32 -15.76
C VAL A 884 8.74 1.30 -16.64
N GLU A 885 8.68 2.59 -16.30
CA GLU A 885 9.37 3.65 -17.03
C GLU A 885 9.95 4.77 -16.18
N HIS A 886 10.97 5.44 -16.73
CA HIS A 886 11.69 6.59 -16.17
C HIS A 886 12.51 6.31 -14.92
N PHE A 887 12.78 5.05 -14.58
CA PHE A 887 13.65 4.72 -13.45
C PHE A 887 15.13 4.80 -13.85
N GLU A 888 16.02 4.65 -12.87
CA GLU A 888 17.44 4.46 -13.15
C GLU A 888 17.63 3.24 -14.05
N CYS A 889 17.12 2.09 -13.59
CA CYS A 889 16.95 0.88 -14.39
C CYS A 889 15.52 0.39 -14.23
N GLY A 890 15.01 -0.41 -15.16
CA GLY A 890 13.78 -1.14 -14.92
C GLY A 890 13.93 -2.10 -13.73
N MET A 891 14.96 -2.96 -13.77
CA MET A 891 15.27 -3.89 -12.67
C MET A 891 16.78 -4.10 -12.49
N TRP A 892 17.23 -4.10 -11.23
CA TRP A 892 18.59 -4.51 -10.85
C TRP A 892 18.53 -5.64 -9.82
N VAL A 893 18.73 -6.87 -10.29
CA VAL A 893 18.59 -8.07 -9.45
C VAL A 893 19.94 -8.42 -8.86
N GLY A 894 20.12 -8.16 -7.56
CA GLY A 894 21.39 -8.45 -6.91
C GLY A 894 21.42 -8.04 -5.44
N ASP A 895 22.07 -8.87 -4.62
CA ASP A 895 22.24 -8.60 -3.20
C ASP A 895 23.52 -7.83 -2.92
N TYR A 896 23.38 -6.73 -2.18
CA TYR A 896 24.49 -5.97 -1.63
C TYR A 896 24.41 -5.84 -0.10
N ALA A 897 23.42 -6.48 0.53
CA ALA A 897 23.16 -6.34 1.96
C ALA A 897 23.77 -7.47 2.81
N HIS A 898 24.07 -8.64 2.25
CA HIS A 898 24.59 -9.78 2.99
C HIS A 898 26.05 -10.10 2.65
N THR A 899 26.74 -10.83 3.54
CA THR A 899 28.11 -11.34 3.34
C THR A 899 28.24 -12.73 3.97
N PRO A 900 28.35 -13.82 3.18
CA PRO A 900 28.32 -13.82 1.72
C PRO A 900 26.97 -13.33 1.18
N ALA A 901 27.00 -12.69 0.00
CA ALA A 901 25.79 -12.26 -0.68
C ALA A 901 24.87 -13.45 -0.99
N ILE A 902 23.56 -13.25 -0.83
CA ILE A 902 22.53 -14.17 -1.33
C ILE A 902 22.17 -13.81 -2.78
N TYR A 903 21.42 -14.66 -3.49
CA TYR A 903 21.11 -14.41 -4.89
C TYR A 903 19.72 -14.91 -5.28
N ALA A 904 19.13 -14.26 -6.29
CA ALA A 904 17.88 -14.72 -6.88
C ALA A 904 18.13 -15.96 -7.75
N ASN A 905 17.30 -16.99 -7.58
CA ASN A 905 17.42 -18.22 -8.34
C ASN A 905 16.06 -18.65 -8.89
N GLY A 906 15.97 -18.82 -10.22
CA GLY A 906 14.69 -19.16 -10.86
C GLY A 906 13.71 -18.00 -10.97
N LEU A 907 14.18 -16.74 -10.93
CA LEU A 907 13.32 -15.58 -11.16
C LEU A 907 12.80 -15.61 -12.62
N VAL A 908 11.51 -15.36 -12.81
CA VAL A 908 10.92 -15.13 -14.14
C VAL A 908 10.40 -13.70 -14.22
N VAL A 909 10.85 -12.94 -15.21
CA VAL A 909 10.24 -11.68 -15.62
C VAL A 909 9.55 -11.91 -16.96
N GLU A 910 8.23 -11.69 -17.04
CA GLU A 910 7.51 -11.97 -18.28
C GLU A 910 6.36 -11.00 -18.61
N ASN A 911 5.96 -10.95 -19.88
CA ASN A 911 4.81 -10.17 -20.37
C ASN A 911 4.87 -8.69 -19.97
N SER A 912 6.08 -8.13 -19.88
CA SER A 912 6.32 -6.82 -19.27
C SER A 912 6.79 -5.78 -20.28
N ARG A 913 6.63 -4.50 -19.94
CA ARG A 913 7.12 -3.35 -20.70
C ARG A 913 8.13 -2.60 -19.86
N ILE A 914 9.40 -2.62 -20.25
CA ILE A 914 10.50 -1.96 -19.54
C ILE A 914 11.10 -0.90 -20.45
N ARG A 915 10.69 0.35 -20.26
CA ARG A 915 10.90 1.40 -21.26
C ARG A 915 11.45 2.69 -20.66
N ASN A 916 12.15 3.49 -21.48
CA ASN A 916 12.54 4.86 -21.15
C ASN A 916 13.30 4.99 -19.81
N ASN A 917 14.10 3.99 -19.44
CA ASN A 917 14.93 4.07 -18.23
C ASN A 917 16.29 4.71 -18.55
N LEU A 918 16.86 5.38 -17.56
CA LEU A 918 18.10 6.16 -17.73
C LEU A 918 19.35 5.29 -17.92
N ALA A 919 19.28 4.02 -17.55
CA ALA A 919 20.33 3.01 -17.64
C ALA A 919 19.74 1.68 -18.16
N ASP A 920 20.19 0.55 -17.62
CA ASP A 920 19.77 -0.78 -18.04
C ASP A 920 18.25 -0.97 -18.01
N GLY A 921 17.72 -1.77 -18.93
CA GLY A 921 16.35 -2.27 -18.78
C GLY A 921 16.28 -3.25 -17.60
N ILE A 922 16.96 -4.38 -17.70
CA ILE A 922 17.08 -5.38 -16.62
C ILE A 922 18.52 -5.88 -16.54
N ASN A 923 19.12 -5.84 -15.34
CA ASN A 923 20.42 -6.44 -15.08
C ASN A 923 20.32 -7.56 -14.04
N PHE A 924 20.73 -8.77 -14.42
CA PHE A 924 20.93 -9.90 -13.50
C PHE A 924 22.37 -9.89 -12.99
N SER A 925 22.53 -9.50 -11.73
CA SER A 925 23.82 -9.30 -11.09
C SER A 925 24.01 -10.17 -9.85
N GLN A 926 25.19 -10.08 -9.21
CA GLN A 926 25.49 -10.67 -7.89
C GLN A 926 25.05 -12.15 -7.75
N GLY A 927 25.43 -12.99 -8.70
CA GLY A 927 25.15 -14.44 -8.64
C GLY A 927 23.76 -14.87 -9.08
N THR A 928 22.89 -13.94 -9.52
CA THR A 928 21.57 -14.27 -10.07
C THR A 928 21.67 -15.39 -11.11
N SER A 929 20.90 -16.46 -10.90
CA SER A 929 21.07 -17.72 -11.65
C SER A 929 19.74 -18.37 -12.02
N ASN A 930 19.77 -19.19 -13.07
CA ASN A 930 18.60 -19.91 -13.60
C ASN A 930 17.38 -18.99 -13.83
N SER A 931 17.61 -17.70 -14.07
CA SER A 931 16.56 -16.67 -14.12
C SER A 931 16.29 -16.28 -15.57
N THR A 932 15.07 -15.84 -15.85
CA THR A 932 14.56 -15.63 -17.21
C THR A 932 13.92 -14.27 -17.36
N VAL A 933 14.23 -13.55 -18.45
CA VAL A 933 13.38 -12.48 -18.99
C VAL A 933 12.78 -12.96 -20.30
N ARG A 934 11.46 -12.94 -20.43
CA ARG A 934 10.80 -13.40 -21.65
C ARG A 934 9.55 -12.63 -22.05
N ASN A 935 9.21 -12.69 -23.33
CA ASN A 935 7.99 -12.09 -23.88
C ASN A 935 7.76 -10.64 -23.44
N SER A 936 8.84 -9.87 -23.40
CA SER A 936 8.83 -8.51 -22.87
C SER A 936 9.27 -7.50 -23.93
N SER A 937 8.66 -6.32 -23.87
CA SER A 937 9.04 -5.15 -24.66
C SER A 937 10.05 -4.33 -23.87
N ILE A 938 11.27 -4.27 -24.37
CA ILE A 938 12.38 -3.52 -23.78
C ILE A 938 12.70 -2.37 -24.74
N ARG A 939 12.48 -1.11 -24.36
CA ARG A 939 12.61 -0.01 -25.33
C ARG A 939 13.27 1.23 -24.76
N ASN A 940 14.13 1.88 -25.54
CA ASN A 940 14.61 3.22 -25.25
C ASN A 940 15.33 3.34 -23.89
N ASN A 941 16.07 2.30 -23.52
CA ASN A 941 16.84 2.26 -22.27
C ASN A 941 18.27 2.80 -22.48
N GLY A 942 18.80 3.35 -21.40
CA GLY A 942 20.03 4.14 -21.34
C GLY A 942 21.30 3.45 -20.93
N ASP A 943 21.31 2.14 -21.02
CA ASP A 943 22.47 1.26 -20.97
C ASP A 943 22.02 -0.07 -21.57
N ASP A 944 22.62 -1.19 -21.20
CA ASP A 944 22.20 -2.47 -21.77
C ASP A 944 20.71 -2.78 -21.55
N GLY A 945 19.98 -3.12 -22.61
CA GLY A 945 18.55 -3.43 -22.52
C GLY A 945 18.30 -4.61 -21.57
N LEU A 946 19.01 -5.72 -21.79
CA LEU A 946 19.04 -6.89 -20.92
C LEU A 946 20.49 -7.33 -20.68
N ALA A 947 20.92 -7.38 -19.41
CA ALA A 947 22.30 -7.69 -19.06
C ALA A 947 22.43 -8.79 -18.01
N VAL A 948 23.53 -9.56 -18.10
CA VAL A 948 24.03 -10.37 -16.99
C VAL A 948 25.42 -9.87 -16.61
N TRP A 949 25.51 -9.22 -15.45
CA TRP A 949 26.79 -8.83 -14.84
C TRP A 949 27.13 -9.73 -13.66
N THR A 950 28.02 -10.70 -13.86
CA THR A 950 28.49 -11.64 -12.84
C THR A 950 29.49 -11.03 -11.85
N SER A 951 29.10 -9.93 -11.21
CA SER A 951 29.81 -9.31 -10.10
C SER A 951 29.91 -10.25 -8.89
N ASN A 952 30.92 -10.03 -8.06
CA ASN A 952 31.25 -10.87 -6.90
C ASN A 952 31.36 -10.06 -5.59
N THR A 953 30.76 -8.87 -5.54
CA THR A 953 30.76 -8.03 -4.35
C THR A 953 30.19 -8.82 -3.17
N ASN A 954 30.77 -8.65 -1.99
CA ASN A 954 30.42 -9.40 -0.78
C ASN A 954 30.44 -10.94 -0.95
N GLY A 955 31.24 -11.46 -1.87
CA GLY A 955 31.37 -12.91 -2.08
C GLY A 955 30.18 -13.56 -2.78
N ALA A 956 29.42 -12.82 -3.59
CA ALA A 956 28.41 -13.40 -4.46
C ALA A 956 29.03 -14.46 -5.40
N PRO A 957 28.35 -15.57 -5.69
CA PRO A 957 28.84 -16.56 -6.65
C PRO A 957 28.75 -16.04 -8.09
N ALA A 958 29.35 -16.76 -9.04
CA ALA A 958 29.14 -16.47 -10.46
C ALA A 958 27.69 -16.77 -10.85
N GLY A 959 27.03 -15.84 -11.54
CA GLY A 959 25.71 -16.08 -12.11
C GLY A 959 25.79 -17.11 -13.24
N VAL A 960 24.84 -18.04 -13.29
CA VAL A 960 24.82 -19.12 -14.29
C VAL A 960 23.42 -19.39 -14.84
N ASN A 961 23.33 -19.92 -16.07
CA ASN A 961 22.10 -20.43 -16.69
C ASN A 961 20.94 -19.43 -16.84
N ASN A 962 21.23 -18.14 -16.84
CA ASN A 962 20.22 -17.11 -17.13
C ASN A 962 19.78 -17.13 -18.60
N THR A 963 18.53 -16.73 -18.84
CA THR A 963 17.86 -16.82 -20.14
C THR A 963 17.19 -15.50 -20.52
N PHE A 964 17.44 -15.00 -21.72
CA PHE A 964 16.69 -13.89 -22.31
C PHE A 964 16.02 -14.34 -23.61
N SER A 965 14.72 -14.66 -23.58
CA SER A 965 14.05 -15.25 -24.75
C SER A 965 12.76 -14.59 -25.17
N TYR A 966 12.47 -14.54 -26.47
CA TYR A 966 11.24 -13.96 -27.01
C TYR A 966 11.03 -12.49 -26.63
N ASN A 967 12.09 -11.69 -26.55
CA ASN A 967 11.99 -10.27 -26.24
C ASN A 967 12.09 -9.42 -27.52
N THR A 968 11.30 -8.33 -27.56
CA THR A 968 11.50 -7.27 -28.56
C THR A 968 12.24 -6.13 -27.89
N ILE A 969 13.45 -5.83 -28.37
CA ILE A 969 14.37 -4.85 -27.78
C ILE A 969 14.65 -3.75 -28.80
N GLU A 970 14.18 -2.55 -28.55
CA GLU A 970 14.14 -1.47 -29.56
C GLU A 970 14.73 -0.17 -29.04
N ASN A 971 15.33 0.62 -29.94
CA ASN A 971 15.72 2.01 -29.68
C ASN A 971 16.68 2.19 -28.49
N ASN A 972 17.48 1.17 -28.17
CA ASN A 972 18.45 1.24 -27.09
C ASN A 972 19.48 2.34 -27.40
N TRP A 973 19.67 3.34 -26.54
CA TRP A 973 20.41 4.55 -26.92
C TRP A 973 21.85 4.63 -26.37
N ARG A 974 22.27 3.63 -25.61
CA ARG A 974 23.65 3.43 -25.12
C ARG A 974 23.93 1.93 -24.97
N ALA A 975 25.17 1.50 -25.13
CA ALA A 975 25.59 0.10 -24.92
C ALA A 975 24.83 -0.89 -25.82
N ALA A 976 24.39 -2.06 -25.33
CA ALA A 976 23.80 -3.09 -26.18
C ALA A 976 22.33 -3.41 -25.88
N ALA A 977 21.61 -3.99 -26.84
CA ALA A 977 20.28 -4.51 -26.54
C ALA A 977 20.35 -5.73 -25.59
N ILE A 978 21.30 -6.65 -25.82
CA ILE A 978 21.60 -7.78 -24.92
C ILE A 978 23.09 -7.84 -24.62
N ALA A 979 23.45 -7.99 -23.34
CA ALA A 979 24.85 -8.13 -22.93
C ALA A 979 25.11 -9.23 -21.88
N PHE A 980 26.20 -9.98 -22.07
CA PHE A 980 26.73 -10.91 -21.07
C PHE A 980 28.19 -10.57 -20.76
N PHE A 981 28.53 -10.42 -19.47
CA PHE A 981 29.86 -9.97 -19.01
C PHE A 981 30.71 -11.05 -18.34
N GLY A 982 30.17 -12.26 -18.20
CA GLY A 982 30.85 -13.38 -17.59
C GLY A 982 29.89 -14.53 -17.32
N GLY A 983 30.28 -15.42 -16.40
CA GLY A 983 29.44 -16.52 -15.97
C GLY A 983 29.47 -17.72 -16.93
N SER A 984 28.42 -18.53 -16.89
CA SER A 984 28.35 -19.80 -17.61
C SER A 984 26.92 -20.18 -17.96
N GLY A 985 26.72 -20.84 -19.11
CA GLY A 985 25.45 -21.48 -19.44
C GLY A 985 24.33 -20.51 -19.84
N HIS A 986 24.61 -19.22 -19.99
CA HIS A 986 23.60 -18.23 -20.36
C HIS A 986 23.09 -18.45 -21.78
N LYS A 987 21.83 -18.12 -22.01
CA LYS A 987 21.26 -18.14 -23.35
C LYS A 987 20.41 -16.91 -23.66
N ALA A 988 20.42 -16.50 -24.92
CA ALA A 988 19.45 -15.54 -25.43
C ALA A 988 18.89 -16.03 -26.78
N ASP A 989 17.61 -16.38 -26.81
CA ASP A 989 17.00 -17.06 -27.96
C ASP A 989 15.66 -16.45 -28.42
N HIS A 990 15.34 -16.51 -29.71
CA HIS A 990 14.06 -16.01 -30.26
C HIS A 990 13.84 -14.49 -30.06
N ASN A 991 14.89 -13.67 -30.02
CA ASN A 991 14.75 -12.22 -29.79
C ASN A 991 14.62 -11.43 -31.11
N LEU A 992 14.04 -10.23 -31.01
CA LEU A 992 13.99 -9.23 -32.07
C LEU A 992 14.63 -7.94 -31.56
N ILE A 993 15.73 -7.52 -32.19
CA ILE A 993 16.53 -6.36 -31.79
C ILE A 993 16.54 -5.33 -32.91
N ILE A 994 16.18 -4.08 -32.61
CA ILE A 994 15.94 -3.05 -33.63
C ILE A 994 16.49 -1.68 -33.18
N ASP A 995 17.13 -0.95 -34.11
CA ASP A 995 17.49 0.47 -34.01
C ASP A 995 18.33 0.86 -32.77
N THR A 996 19.44 0.18 -32.51
CA THR A 996 20.36 0.59 -31.43
C THR A 996 21.15 1.84 -31.82
N VAL A 997 21.32 2.79 -30.90
CA VAL A 997 22.13 4.00 -31.09
C VAL A 997 23.37 3.93 -30.21
N GLY A 998 24.54 4.25 -30.77
CA GLY A 998 25.78 4.34 -30.00
C GLY A 998 26.30 3.01 -29.43
N GLY A 999 25.84 1.86 -29.94
CA GLY A 999 26.33 0.56 -29.51
C GLY A 999 25.85 -0.62 -30.38
N SER A 1000 25.41 -1.71 -29.77
CA SER A 1000 25.29 -3.03 -30.44
C SER A 1000 23.94 -3.70 -30.21
N GLY A 1001 23.58 -4.64 -31.08
CA GLY A 1001 22.47 -5.55 -30.77
C GLY A 1001 22.86 -6.53 -29.66
N ILE A 1002 23.98 -7.24 -29.83
CA ILE A 1002 24.51 -8.16 -28.83
C ILE A 1002 25.93 -7.76 -28.48
N ARG A 1003 26.26 -7.73 -27.18
CA ARG A 1003 27.62 -7.49 -26.70
C ARG A 1003 28.08 -8.54 -25.69
N MET A 1004 29.35 -8.90 -25.77
CA MET A 1004 30.04 -9.59 -24.68
C MET A 1004 31.37 -8.90 -24.42
N ASN A 1005 31.70 -8.69 -23.15
CA ASN A 1005 33.02 -8.16 -22.79
C ASN A 1005 33.52 -8.69 -21.44
N THR A 1006 34.79 -8.40 -21.14
CA THR A 1006 35.44 -8.74 -19.86
C THR A 1006 35.96 -7.48 -19.16
N VAL A 1007 35.25 -6.35 -19.33
CA VAL A 1007 35.69 -5.04 -18.83
C VAL A 1007 35.35 -4.83 -17.35
N PHE A 1008 34.24 -5.41 -16.88
CA PHE A 1008 33.73 -5.16 -15.54
C PHE A 1008 34.38 -6.06 -14.48
N PRO A 1009 34.47 -5.60 -13.21
CA PRO A 1009 34.88 -6.44 -12.10
C PRO A 1009 33.95 -7.66 -11.92
N GLY A 1010 34.49 -8.75 -11.37
CA GLY A 1010 33.74 -9.97 -11.06
C GLY A 1010 34.30 -11.19 -11.78
N TYR A 1011 33.43 -12.17 -12.01
CA TYR A 1011 33.75 -13.37 -12.78
C TYR A 1011 33.58 -13.08 -14.27
N HIS A 1012 34.47 -13.63 -15.10
CA HIS A 1012 34.33 -13.62 -16.56
C HIS A 1012 33.99 -15.03 -17.06
N PHE A 1013 34.54 -15.44 -18.21
CA PHE A 1013 34.15 -16.65 -18.93
C PHE A 1013 35.08 -17.85 -18.70
N GLN A 1014 36.03 -17.79 -17.76
CA GLN A 1014 37.05 -18.83 -17.58
C GLN A 1014 36.43 -20.22 -17.38
N ASN A 1015 35.30 -20.29 -16.66
CA ASN A 1015 34.56 -21.52 -16.37
C ASN A 1015 33.26 -21.66 -17.21
N ASN A 1016 33.11 -20.87 -18.28
CA ASN A 1016 31.93 -20.95 -19.13
C ASN A 1016 31.86 -22.31 -19.82
N THR A 1017 30.81 -23.07 -19.58
CA THR A 1017 30.53 -24.35 -20.24
C THR A 1017 29.93 -24.19 -21.63
N GLY A 1018 29.34 -23.03 -21.94
CA GLY A 1018 28.70 -22.74 -23.21
C GLY A 1018 27.66 -21.63 -23.05
N ILE A 1019 27.86 -20.51 -23.76
CA ILE A 1019 26.84 -19.47 -23.93
C ILE A 1019 26.24 -19.60 -25.32
N VAL A 1020 24.92 -19.44 -25.43
CA VAL A 1020 24.20 -19.61 -26.70
C VAL A 1020 23.36 -18.37 -27.03
N PHE A 1021 23.54 -17.86 -28.24
CA PHE A 1021 22.61 -16.92 -28.85
C PHE A 1021 21.94 -17.64 -30.02
N SER A 1022 20.61 -17.67 -30.07
CA SER A 1022 19.93 -18.31 -31.21
C SER A 1022 18.68 -17.62 -31.70
N ASP A 1023 18.30 -17.94 -32.93
CA ASP A 1023 16.99 -17.61 -33.50
C ASP A 1023 16.64 -16.13 -33.36
N THR A 1024 17.60 -15.24 -33.61
CA THR A 1024 17.47 -13.81 -33.32
C THR A 1024 17.57 -12.98 -34.60
N THR A 1025 16.72 -11.96 -34.73
CA THR A 1025 16.84 -10.94 -35.79
C THR A 1025 17.39 -9.66 -35.19
N ILE A 1026 18.41 -9.09 -35.83
CA ILE A 1026 19.02 -7.81 -35.48
C ILE A 1026 18.87 -6.87 -36.68
N ILE A 1027 18.29 -5.69 -36.47
CA ILE A 1027 18.00 -4.71 -37.53
C ILE A 1027 18.60 -3.36 -37.14
N ASN A 1028 19.21 -2.65 -38.10
CA ASN A 1028 19.66 -1.26 -37.95
C ASN A 1028 20.60 -1.01 -36.74
N SER A 1029 21.29 -2.05 -36.29
CA SER A 1029 22.12 -2.03 -35.08
C SER A 1029 23.61 -1.93 -35.39
N GLY A 1030 24.45 -1.82 -34.36
CA GLY A 1030 25.87 -1.46 -34.51
C GLY A 1030 26.04 0.06 -34.51
N THR A 1031 27.29 0.55 -34.54
CA THR A 1031 27.55 1.99 -34.65
C THR A 1031 28.97 2.28 -35.11
N SER A 1032 29.21 3.49 -35.61
CA SER A 1032 30.56 4.05 -35.78
C SER A 1032 30.97 5.01 -34.66
N LYS A 1033 30.07 5.33 -33.73
CA LYS A 1033 30.26 6.39 -32.73
C LYS A 1033 29.64 6.00 -31.39
N ASP A 1034 30.26 5.06 -30.68
CA ASP A 1034 29.95 4.82 -29.27
C ASP A 1034 30.35 6.04 -28.40
N LEU A 1035 30.14 5.97 -27.09
CA LEU A 1035 30.51 7.07 -26.17
C LEU A 1035 32.02 7.33 -26.08
N TYR A 1036 32.84 6.43 -26.63
CA TYR A 1036 34.29 6.57 -26.73
C TYR A 1036 34.74 6.95 -28.15
N GLY A 1037 33.80 7.33 -29.03
CA GLY A 1037 34.07 7.72 -30.41
C GLY A 1037 34.55 6.58 -31.29
N GLY A 1038 34.21 5.33 -30.97
CA GLY A 1038 34.62 4.15 -31.73
C GLY A 1038 33.46 3.35 -32.31
N GLU A 1039 33.80 2.53 -33.30
CA GLU A 1039 32.92 1.56 -33.92
C GLU A 1039 32.59 0.36 -33.03
N ARG A 1040 31.35 -0.13 -33.15
CA ARG A 1040 30.84 -1.37 -32.57
C ARG A 1040 30.04 -2.13 -33.60
N GLY A 1041 30.24 -3.45 -33.64
CA GLY A 1041 29.47 -4.31 -34.51
C GLY A 1041 28.01 -4.43 -34.07
N ALA A 1042 27.13 -4.87 -34.97
CA ALA A 1042 25.79 -5.31 -34.56
C ALA A 1042 25.86 -6.46 -33.54
N ILE A 1043 26.87 -7.32 -33.67
CA ILE A 1043 27.39 -8.19 -32.61
C ILE A 1043 28.82 -7.73 -32.29
N ASP A 1044 29.09 -7.35 -31.03
CA ASP A 1044 30.42 -6.88 -30.56
C ASP A 1044 30.96 -7.82 -29.47
N LEU A 1045 32.10 -8.45 -29.74
CA LEU A 1045 32.80 -9.32 -28.79
C LEU A 1045 34.14 -8.67 -28.42
N GLU A 1046 34.24 -8.21 -27.18
CA GLU A 1046 35.35 -7.41 -26.68
C GLU A 1046 36.11 -8.19 -25.59
N ALA A 1047 37.20 -8.87 -25.95
CA ALA A 1047 38.03 -9.58 -24.98
C ALA A 1047 38.95 -8.57 -24.25
N SER A 1048 38.36 -7.72 -23.41
CA SER A 1048 39.00 -6.55 -22.81
C SER A 1048 40.26 -6.93 -22.01
N ASN A 1049 40.11 -7.84 -21.06
CA ASN A 1049 41.18 -8.27 -20.14
C ASN A 1049 41.36 -9.79 -20.16
N ASP A 1050 40.25 -10.52 -20.02
CA ASP A 1050 40.20 -11.98 -20.09
C ASP A 1050 39.58 -12.46 -21.40
N ALA A 1051 39.87 -13.72 -21.75
CA ALA A 1051 39.36 -14.35 -22.96
C ALA A 1051 37.83 -14.53 -22.94
N ILE A 1052 37.20 -14.27 -24.08
CA ILE A 1052 35.84 -14.72 -24.36
C ILE A 1052 35.95 -16.15 -24.90
N ARG A 1053 35.24 -17.10 -24.26
CA ARG A 1053 35.34 -18.52 -24.61
C ARG A 1053 34.01 -19.25 -24.59
N ASN A 1054 33.89 -20.29 -25.42
CA ASN A 1054 32.75 -21.21 -25.48
C ASN A 1054 31.42 -20.50 -25.77
N VAL A 1055 31.34 -19.84 -26.94
CA VAL A 1055 30.15 -19.09 -27.35
C VAL A 1055 29.66 -19.59 -28.70
N THR A 1056 28.36 -19.88 -28.80
CA THR A 1056 27.71 -20.30 -30.04
C THR A 1056 26.60 -19.34 -30.43
N PHE A 1057 26.64 -18.85 -31.67
CA PHE A 1057 25.57 -18.11 -32.32
C PHE A 1057 24.93 -19.02 -33.37
N THR A 1058 23.61 -19.17 -33.39
CA THR A 1058 22.91 -20.04 -34.37
C THR A 1058 21.63 -19.42 -34.90
N ASN A 1059 21.39 -19.45 -36.22
CA ASN A 1059 20.18 -18.91 -36.84
C ASN A 1059 19.99 -17.41 -36.54
N ILE A 1060 20.99 -16.59 -36.88
CA ILE A 1060 20.95 -15.14 -36.66
C ILE A 1060 20.81 -14.41 -37.99
N ASP A 1061 19.81 -13.54 -38.09
CA ASP A 1061 19.66 -12.60 -39.20
C ASP A 1061 20.13 -11.22 -38.77
N ILE A 1062 21.13 -10.67 -39.45
CA ILE A 1062 21.69 -9.35 -39.20
C ILE A 1062 21.41 -8.48 -40.44
N LEU A 1063 20.55 -7.50 -40.27
CA LEU A 1063 19.99 -6.69 -41.35
C LEU A 1063 20.35 -5.22 -41.17
N ASN A 1064 20.83 -4.59 -42.24
CA ASN A 1064 21.03 -3.14 -42.33
C ASN A 1064 21.94 -2.56 -41.24
N THR A 1065 23.07 -3.22 -40.97
CA THR A 1065 24.01 -2.77 -39.93
C THR A 1065 24.59 -1.39 -40.25
N GLN A 1066 24.70 -0.53 -39.23
CA GLN A 1066 25.29 0.81 -39.35
C GLN A 1066 26.73 0.72 -39.85
N ARG A 1067 27.58 -0.06 -39.17
CA ARG A 1067 29.02 -0.22 -39.47
C ARG A 1067 29.36 -1.67 -39.82
N ASP A 1068 30.01 -2.44 -38.95
CA ASP A 1068 30.33 -3.86 -39.18
C ASP A 1068 29.27 -4.78 -38.56
N ALA A 1069 28.95 -5.92 -39.20
CA ALA A 1069 27.95 -6.84 -38.66
C ALA A 1069 28.46 -7.59 -37.42
N ILE A 1070 29.65 -8.20 -37.49
CA ILE A 1070 30.26 -8.94 -36.39
C ILE A 1070 31.66 -8.40 -36.13
N GLN A 1071 31.92 -7.94 -34.91
CA GLN A 1071 33.17 -7.29 -34.51
C GLN A 1071 33.86 -8.06 -33.38
N PHE A 1072 35.17 -8.26 -33.51
CA PHE A 1072 36.04 -8.85 -32.49
C PHE A 1072 37.22 -7.94 -32.18
N GLY A 1073 37.58 -7.81 -30.91
CA GLY A 1073 38.82 -7.11 -30.60
C GLY A 1073 39.28 -7.17 -29.16
N TYR A 1074 40.25 -6.31 -28.85
CA TYR A 1074 41.07 -6.32 -27.62
C TYR A 1074 41.92 -7.59 -27.48
N SER A 1075 42.71 -7.67 -26.39
CA SER A 1075 43.86 -8.59 -26.28
C SER A 1075 43.61 -9.88 -25.50
N GLY A 1076 42.49 -10.00 -24.78
CA GLY A 1076 42.20 -11.12 -23.87
C GLY A 1076 42.10 -12.49 -24.57
N GLY A 1077 41.74 -12.52 -25.84
CA GLY A 1077 41.69 -13.73 -26.67
C GLY A 1077 40.28 -14.28 -26.93
N PHE A 1078 40.15 -15.07 -27.99
CA PHE A 1078 38.89 -15.70 -28.41
C PHE A 1078 39.07 -17.20 -28.64
N GLU A 1079 38.36 -18.01 -27.86
CA GLU A 1079 38.50 -19.46 -27.81
C GLU A 1079 37.15 -20.14 -28.05
N ASN A 1080 37.06 -21.06 -29.02
CA ASN A 1080 35.82 -21.81 -29.30
C ASN A 1080 34.59 -20.90 -29.50
N ILE A 1081 34.74 -19.96 -30.43
CA ILE A 1081 33.64 -19.09 -30.87
C ILE A 1081 33.08 -19.64 -32.19
N VAL A 1082 31.79 -19.98 -32.19
CA VAL A 1082 31.12 -20.64 -33.31
C VAL A 1082 29.89 -19.88 -33.75
N PHE A 1083 29.74 -19.72 -35.06
CA PHE A 1083 28.61 -19.08 -35.72
C PHE A 1083 28.02 -20.07 -36.72
N ASN A 1084 26.74 -20.41 -36.59
CA ASN A 1084 26.04 -21.35 -37.45
C ASN A 1084 24.82 -20.69 -38.09
N ASN A 1085 24.62 -20.89 -39.39
CA ASN A 1085 23.44 -20.40 -40.12
C ASN A 1085 23.23 -18.89 -39.89
N ILE A 1086 24.23 -18.09 -40.26
CA ILE A 1086 24.19 -16.63 -40.10
C ILE A 1086 23.88 -16.01 -41.45
N ASN A 1087 22.92 -15.10 -41.47
CA ASN A 1087 22.59 -14.31 -42.65
C ASN A 1087 22.89 -12.84 -42.37
N ILE A 1088 23.77 -12.25 -43.17
CA ILE A 1088 24.13 -10.82 -43.09
C ILE A 1088 23.69 -10.15 -44.38
N ASN A 1089 22.82 -9.15 -44.27
CA ASN A 1089 22.34 -8.38 -45.40
C ASN A 1089 22.40 -6.89 -45.11
N GLY A 1090 23.35 -6.19 -45.74
CA GLY A 1090 23.56 -4.76 -45.53
C GLY A 1090 24.51 -4.44 -44.39
N THR A 1091 25.64 -3.81 -44.69
CA THR A 1091 26.60 -3.26 -43.70
C THR A 1091 27.10 -1.90 -44.15
N GLY A 1092 27.65 -1.10 -43.23
CA GLY A 1092 28.25 0.20 -43.54
C GLY A 1092 27.25 1.24 -44.03
N LEU A 1093 25.99 1.15 -43.61
CA LEU A 1093 24.92 2.07 -44.01
C LEU A 1093 25.10 3.48 -43.45
N ASP A 1094 25.89 3.67 -42.40
CA ASP A 1094 26.27 4.99 -41.90
C ASP A 1094 27.25 5.75 -42.83
N GLY A 1095 27.89 5.05 -43.77
CA GLY A 1095 28.86 5.61 -44.71
C GLY A 1095 30.19 6.05 -44.09
N VAL A 1096 30.41 5.78 -42.79
CA VAL A 1096 31.62 6.20 -42.07
C VAL A 1096 32.79 5.28 -42.42
N VAL A 1097 33.96 5.89 -42.64
CA VAL A 1097 35.21 5.16 -42.97
C VAL A 1097 36.32 5.32 -41.95
N THR A 1098 36.21 6.30 -41.04
CA THR A 1098 37.16 6.48 -39.94
C THR A 1098 36.99 5.35 -38.93
N SER A 1099 38.10 4.84 -38.41
CA SER A 1099 38.13 3.75 -37.44
C SER A 1099 38.94 4.18 -36.22
N ARG A 1100 38.44 3.86 -35.03
CA ARG A 1100 39.17 4.05 -33.77
C ARG A 1100 40.29 3.02 -33.62
N PHE A 1101 40.06 1.80 -34.07
CA PHE A 1101 40.93 0.66 -33.75
C PHE A 1101 41.85 0.22 -34.89
N SER A 1102 41.59 0.64 -36.12
CA SER A 1102 42.31 0.19 -37.30
C SER A 1102 42.51 1.30 -38.34
N GLY A 1103 43.02 0.94 -39.54
CA GLY A 1103 43.04 1.86 -40.68
C GLY A 1103 41.64 2.18 -41.17
N GLN A 1104 41.51 3.14 -42.10
CA GLN A 1104 40.20 3.47 -42.67
C GLN A 1104 39.59 2.26 -43.42
N HIS A 1105 38.32 1.96 -43.17
CA HIS A 1105 37.59 0.90 -43.86
C HIS A 1105 36.09 1.18 -43.87
N LYS A 1106 35.39 0.64 -44.87
CA LYS A 1106 33.92 0.59 -44.89
C LYS A 1106 33.42 -0.54 -44.00
N GLY A 1107 32.14 -0.49 -43.61
CA GLY A 1107 31.51 -1.55 -42.83
C GLY A 1107 31.55 -2.94 -43.50
N SER A 1108 31.98 -3.94 -42.75
CA SER A 1108 32.29 -5.31 -43.17
C SER A 1108 31.29 -6.32 -42.59
N ALA A 1109 31.23 -7.52 -43.16
CA ALA A 1109 30.50 -8.64 -42.57
C ALA A 1109 31.20 -9.10 -41.26
N ILE A 1110 32.51 -9.31 -41.32
CA ILE A 1110 33.33 -9.67 -40.17
C ILE A 1110 34.49 -8.68 -40.05
N TYR A 1111 34.65 -8.09 -38.88
CA TYR A 1111 35.72 -7.15 -38.54
C TYR A 1111 36.51 -7.64 -37.32
N THR A 1112 37.84 -7.61 -37.41
CA THR A 1112 38.70 -7.81 -36.24
C THR A 1112 39.78 -6.73 -36.14
N TYR A 1113 39.99 -6.23 -34.92
CA TYR A 1113 41.11 -5.35 -34.54
C TYR A 1113 42.01 -5.99 -33.49
N THR A 1114 42.11 -7.31 -33.55
CA THR A 1114 43.05 -8.12 -32.77
C THR A 1114 43.50 -9.30 -33.60
N GLY A 1115 44.76 -9.71 -33.39
CA GLY A 1115 45.29 -10.96 -33.95
C GLY A 1115 45.16 -12.16 -33.02
N ASN A 1116 44.63 -11.98 -31.80
CA ASN A 1116 44.61 -13.03 -30.78
C ASN A 1116 43.25 -13.73 -30.74
N GLY A 1117 43.09 -14.83 -31.47
CA GLY A 1117 41.93 -15.70 -31.32
C GLY A 1117 41.46 -16.36 -32.60
N SER A 1118 40.32 -17.04 -32.50
CA SER A 1118 39.70 -17.72 -33.62
C SER A 1118 38.18 -17.71 -33.56
N ALA A 1119 37.54 -17.77 -34.73
CA ALA A 1119 36.10 -17.97 -34.86
C ALA A 1119 35.80 -18.89 -36.05
N THR A 1120 34.80 -19.76 -35.90
CA THR A 1120 34.34 -20.67 -36.97
C THR A 1120 32.93 -20.28 -37.39
N PHE A 1121 32.72 -20.15 -38.70
CA PHE A 1121 31.44 -19.86 -39.33
C PHE A 1121 31.02 -21.04 -40.18
N ASN A 1122 29.82 -21.56 -39.95
CA ASN A 1122 29.20 -22.63 -40.74
C ASN A 1122 27.93 -22.09 -41.39
N HIS A 1123 27.79 -22.23 -42.71
CA HIS A 1123 26.68 -21.70 -43.50
C HIS A 1123 26.46 -20.18 -43.30
N LEU A 1124 27.51 -19.39 -43.52
CA LEU A 1124 27.42 -17.93 -43.52
C LEU A 1124 26.95 -17.44 -44.90
N THR A 1125 25.82 -16.72 -44.93
CA THR A 1125 25.35 -16.00 -46.12
C THR A 1125 25.59 -14.51 -45.93
N THR A 1126 26.17 -13.86 -46.96
CA THR A 1126 26.39 -12.41 -46.95
C THR A 1126 25.83 -11.76 -48.22
N SER A 1127 25.27 -10.56 -48.08
CA SER A 1127 24.78 -9.75 -49.20
C SER A 1127 24.87 -8.26 -48.85
N ASN A 1128 25.01 -7.41 -49.88
CA ASN A 1128 25.04 -5.94 -49.73
C ASN A 1128 26.08 -5.41 -48.71
N ILE A 1129 27.29 -5.97 -48.73
CA ILE A 1129 28.37 -5.59 -47.81
C ILE A 1129 29.12 -4.37 -48.36
N ALA A 1130 29.23 -3.29 -47.58
CA ALA A 1130 29.88 -2.05 -48.03
C ALA A 1130 31.40 -2.20 -48.25
N ASN A 1131 32.07 -3.02 -47.46
CA ASN A 1131 33.48 -3.37 -47.67
C ASN A 1131 33.63 -4.32 -48.87
N PRO A 1132 34.36 -3.94 -49.94
CA PRO A 1132 34.56 -4.78 -51.12
C PRO A 1132 35.27 -6.11 -50.83
N SER A 1133 36.08 -6.17 -49.76
CA SER A 1133 36.75 -7.40 -49.33
C SER A 1133 35.84 -8.32 -48.51
N ILE A 1134 34.59 -7.92 -48.29
CA ILE A 1134 33.58 -8.55 -47.43
C ILE A 1134 33.97 -8.52 -45.95
N ASN A 1135 35.18 -8.95 -45.61
CA ASN A 1135 35.73 -9.01 -44.26
C ASN A 1135 36.97 -8.10 -44.12
N TYR A 1136 37.20 -7.59 -42.92
CA TYR A 1136 38.42 -6.88 -42.53
C TYR A 1136 39.03 -7.59 -41.32
N ILE A 1137 40.04 -8.43 -41.53
CA ILE A 1137 40.60 -9.30 -40.50
C ILE A 1137 42.04 -8.89 -40.20
N GLN A 1138 42.31 -8.53 -38.95
CA GLN A 1138 43.67 -8.26 -38.49
C GLN A 1138 44.54 -9.52 -38.54
N GLN A 1139 45.78 -9.36 -39.01
CA GLN A 1139 46.75 -10.44 -39.10
C GLN A 1139 46.93 -11.17 -37.76
N GLY A 1140 46.88 -12.51 -37.82
CA GLY A 1140 46.99 -13.40 -36.65
C GLY A 1140 45.65 -14.02 -36.25
N PHE A 1141 44.53 -13.32 -36.45
CA PHE A 1141 43.22 -13.85 -36.14
C PHE A 1141 42.81 -14.92 -37.15
N THR A 1142 42.36 -16.07 -36.67
CA THR A 1142 41.96 -17.19 -37.53
C THR A 1142 40.45 -17.20 -37.73
N VAL A 1143 40.00 -16.92 -38.95
CA VAL A 1143 38.59 -17.08 -39.34
C VAL A 1143 38.45 -18.32 -40.23
N THR A 1144 37.66 -19.29 -39.79
CA THR A 1144 37.31 -20.48 -40.58
C THR A 1144 35.89 -20.32 -41.09
N ILE A 1145 35.67 -20.38 -42.41
CA ILE A 1145 34.33 -20.30 -43.02
C ILE A 1145 34.07 -21.59 -43.80
N ASN A 1146 33.10 -22.36 -43.33
CA ASN A 1146 32.59 -23.58 -43.97
C ASN A 1146 31.26 -23.24 -44.64
N ASN A 1147 31.23 -23.30 -45.97
CA ASN A 1147 30.05 -23.00 -46.76
C ASN A 1147 29.10 -24.18 -46.90
#